data_AF-A0A2G5L1J3-F1
#
_entry.id   AF-A0A2G5L1J3-F1
#
_cell.length_a   1.000
_cell.length_b   1.000
_cell.length_c   1.000
_cell.angle_alpha   90.00
_cell.angle_beta   90.00
_cell.angle_gamma   90.00
#
_symmetry.space_group_name_H-M   'P 1'
#
loop_
_entity.id
_entity.type
_entity.pdbx_description
1 polymer ?
#
loop_
_entity_poly.entity_id
_entity_poly.type
_entity_poly.pdbx_seq_one_letter_code
_entity_poly.pdbx_strand_id
1 'polypeptide(L)'
;MTIQAMGSHKMNLGCHHSIRLAIILWIFLMFFWGELCCVAQQIRDPKFIVSYNQPKKITKLGSGHYLIDFGKSFFGTVSLSLKSNHAKDLVIHQGEKLLGNRIDRNPEATVRYQKVVMKNMLAGQAYIVKLQPDIRNTNDKAIHLPDSLGVVMPFRYCEIENLQVPIEDIELFQKAIYVEFDDMAGYFSSSNKTLDQVWNLCKHTIKATTFTGYYVDGDRERIPYEADAYINQLSHYSVDDNYAIAKRTNEYFIDHPTWPTEWLLHTAMLFYQDYMYTGDLTLIRKHYQVLKVRTLHDLAREDGLISSRSHRLDSAFMLKLGFKDPKTKVRDIVDWPPAQKDSYWKLATEEGERDGYDMGVEINTVVNAFYYHNLVLMTEIARVLGESDDAKRFAKEAEMVRTMINEKLLDKAKGVYIDGEGSSHSSLHANMMPLVFGLVPDQYKMTVVDFIKTRGMACSVYGAQYLLEALYQAGETEYAFKLMTDTTTDRSWWNMIQLGATMTLEAWDMKYKPNLDWNHAWGTAPLNTVVRHLWGITPIQPGFKQVEVQPQLGELTFSEIKTPTIMGNIIARHQQVNEKVNYTIELPEGMSGIFIVPKGYQPTKSKQRQEIIKLSSEVNKIKLRVISKDSLVDTE
;
A
#
# COMPACT_ATOMS: atom_id res chain seq x y z
N MET A 1 69.40 -5.44 -67.87
CA MET A 1 70.10 -6.74 -67.92
C MET A 1 69.43 -7.68 -66.91
N THR A 2 68.76 -8.71 -67.44
CA THR A 2 68.91 -10.13 -67.04
C THR A 2 68.29 -10.65 -65.71
N ILE A 3 67.18 -11.40 -65.88
CA ILE A 3 66.85 -12.78 -65.40
C ILE A 3 66.38 -13.08 -63.95
N GLN A 4 65.14 -13.60 -63.92
CA GLN A 4 64.47 -14.74 -63.21
C GLN A 4 64.96 -15.35 -61.87
N ALA A 5 63.94 -15.54 -61.00
CA ALA A 5 63.45 -16.76 -60.31
C ALA A 5 64.31 -17.56 -59.31
N MET A 6 63.80 -17.76 -58.08
CA MET A 6 63.18 -18.99 -57.54
C MET A 6 62.86 -18.80 -56.04
N GLY A 7 61.79 -19.45 -55.55
CA GLY A 7 61.19 -19.20 -54.23
C GLY A 7 61.48 -20.22 -53.12
N SER A 8 60.86 -20.02 -51.95
CA SER A 8 60.22 -21.04 -51.09
C SER A 8 59.86 -20.51 -49.68
N HIS A 9 58.60 -20.77 -49.28
CA HIS A 9 58.07 -21.06 -47.93
C HIS A 9 58.66 -20.44 -46.64
N LYS A 10 57.86 -19.66 -45.86
CA LYS A 10 56.99 -20.08 -44.73
C LYS A 10 56.45 -18.88 -43.88
N MET A 11 55.20 -19.04 -43.40
CA MET A 11 54.57 -18.53 -42.15
C MET A 11 54.11 -17.07 -41.99
N ASN A 12 52.88 -16.85 -42.48
CA ASN A 12 51.64 -16.51 -41.77
C ASN A 12 51.60 -16.20 -40.24
N LEU A 13 50.57 -15.40 -39.88
CA LEU A 13 49.86 -15.25 -38.59
C LEU A 13 50.42 -14.27 -37.53
N GLY A 14 49.93 -13.03 -37.56
CA GLY A 14 50.17 -12.07 -36.45
C GLY A 14 49.10 -11.00 -36.21
N CYS A 15 48.07 -10.85 -37.05
CA CYS A 15 47.21 -9.66 -36.98
C CYS A 15 45.72 -9.91 -36.68
N HIS A 16 45.22 -11.14 -36.75
CA HIS A 16 43.79 -11.44 -36.52
C HIS A 16 43.45 -11.90 -35.09
N HIS A 17 44.44 -12.30 -34.28
CA HIS A 17 44.20 -12.70 -32.89
C HIS A 17 44.08 -11.49 -31.95
N SER A 18 44.83 -10.42 -32.22
CA SER A 18 44.91 -9.22 -31.39
C SER A 18 43.60 -8.41 -31.39
N ILE A 19 42.90 -8.38 -32.53
CA ILE A 19 41.62 -7.65 -32.69
C ILE A 19 40.47 -8.44 -32.05
N ARG A 20 40.47 -9.77 -32.15
CA ARG A 20 39.47 -10.61 -31.47
C ARG A 20 39.62 -10.59 -29.95
N LEU A 21 40.86 -10.61 -29.43
CA LEU A 21 41.08 -10.45 -27.99
C LEU A 21 40.68 -9.05 -27.50
N ALA A 22 40.95 -7.99 -28.27
CA ALA A 22 40.54 -6.63 -27.89
C ALA A 22 39.02 -6.46 -27.85
N ILE A 23 38.28 -7.04 -28.81
CA ILE A 23 36.80 -7.00 -28.82
C ILE A 23 36.21 -7.85 -27.69
N ILE A 24 36.79 -9.01 -27.38
CA ILE A 24 36.37 -9.84 -26.26
C ILE A 24 36.67 -9.15 -24.92
N LEU A 25 37.83 -8.48 -24.78
CA LEU A 25 38.15 -7.67 -23.61
C LEU A 25 37.21 -6.46 -23.47
N TRP A 26 36.81 -5.83 -24.57
CA TRP A 26 35.88 -4.70 -24.58
C TRP A 26 34.45 -5.12 -24.22
N ILE A 27 34.00 -6.30 -24.70
CA ILE A 27 32.71 -6.89 -24.32
C ILE A 27 32.75 -7.35 -22.86
N PHE A 28 33.85 -7.94 -22.39
CA PHE A 28 34.02 -8.28 -20.96
C PHE A 28 34.10 -7.03 -20.07
N LEU A 29 34.74 -5.94 -20.53
CA LEU A 29 34.77 -4.66 -19.82
C LEU A 29 33.41 -3.95 -19.83
N MET A 30 32.60 -4.09 -20.88
CA MET A 30 31.21 -3.60 -20.90
C MET A 30 30.30 -4.43 -19.99
N PHE A 31 30.50 -5.75 -19.89
CA PHE A 31 29.79 -6.59 -18.92
C PHE A 31 30.21 -6.24 -17.48
N PHE A 32 31.49 -5.96 -17.21
CA PHE A 32 31.95 -5.54 -15.88
C PHE A 32 31.62 -4.08 -15.53
N TRP A 33 31.54 -3.15 -16.49
CA TRP A 33 31.08 -1.77 -16.25
C TRP A 33 29.55 -1.66 -16.16
N GLY A 34 28.79 -2.55 -16.81
CA GLY A 34 27.35 -2.68 -16.62
C GLY A 34 26.96 -3.15 -15.21
N GLU A 35 27.83 -3.92 -14.55
CA GLU A 35 27.65 -4.35 -13.15
C GLU A 35 28.16 -3.32 -12.12
N LEU A 36 29.03 -2.38 -12.51
CA LEU A 36 29.58 -1.36 -11.59
C LEU A 36 28.78 -0.05 -11.51
N CYS A 37 27.75 0.14 -12.35
CA CYS A 37 26.85 1.29 -12.25
C CYS A 37 25.59 1.04 -11.41
N CYS A 38 25.44 -0.15 -10.85
CA CYS A 38 24.48 -0.40 -9.78
C CYS A 38 25.22 -0.19 -8.46
N VAL A 39 25.35 1.07 -8.03
CA VAL A 39 25.66 1.33 -6.62
C VAL A 39 24.49 0.73 -5.87
N ALA A 40 24.68 -0.47 -5.32
CA ALA A 40 23.75 -1.06 -4.38
C ALA A 40 23.56 -0.01 -3.29
N GLN A 41 22.39 0.63 -3.27
CA GLN A 41 22.00 1.48 -2.18
C GLN A 41 21.87 0.54 -0.99
N GLN A 42 22.95 0.41 -0.22
CA GLN A 42 22.90 -0.24 1.08
C GLN A 42 21.68 0.32 1.80
N ILE A 43 20.78 -0.54 2.28
CA ILE A 43 19.56 -0.13 2.96
C ILE A 43 19.99 0.81 4.09
N ARG A 44 19.78 2.12 3.88
CA ARG A 44 20.10 3.11 4.90
C ARG A 44 19.08 2.93 6.01
N ASP A 45 19.54 2.97 7.25
CA ASP A 45 18.61 2.99 8.38
C ASP A 45 17.64 4.17 8.22
N PRO A 46 16.32 3.96 8.44
CA PRO A 46 15.35 5.04 8.38
C PRO A 46 15.76 6.17 9.32
N LYS A 47 15.81 7.40 8.78
CA LYS A 47 16.16 8.59 9.55
C LYS A 47 14.94 9.06 10.31
N PHE A 48 14.94 8.89 11.63
CA PHE A 48 13.89 9.43 12.49
C PHE A 48 13.93 10.96 12.54
N ILE A 49 12.76 11.56 12.45
CA ILE A 49 12.50 12.99 12.60
C ILE A 49 11.71 13.19 13.89
N VAL A 50 12.15 14.16 14.69
CA VAL A 50 11.41 14.67 15.85
C VAL A 50 10.94 16.07 15.49
N SER A 51 9.62 16.26 15.37
CA SER A 51 9.02 17.58 15.13
C SER A 51 8.32 18.10 16.38
N TYR A 52 8.26 19.43 16.50
CA TYR A 52 7.58 20.11 17.60
C TYR A 52 6.41 20.91 17.04
N ASN A 53 5.23 20.28 17.00
CA ASN A 53 4.04 20.86 16.38
C ASN A 53 3.33 21.80 17.37
N GLN A 54 3.10 23.03 16.93
CA GLN A 54 2.37 24.04 17.70
C GLN A 54 0.87 23.72 17.79
N PRO A 55 0.19 24.08 18.89
CA PRO A 55 -1.26 24.06 19.00
C PRO A 55 -1.95 24.76 17.83
N LYS A 56 -3.00 24.15 17.30
CA LYS A 56 -3.90 24.79 16.33
C LYS A 56 -5.05 25.52 17.01
N LYS A 57 -5.48 25.02 18.17
CA LYS A 57 -6.52 25.65 18.97
C LYS A 57 -6.27 25.41 20.46
N ILE A 58 -6.47 26.45 21.26
CA ILE A 58 -6.46 26.38 22.72
C ILE A 58 -7.82 26.88 23.21
N THR A 59 -8.50 26.07 24.02
CA THR A 59 -9.84 26.34 24.54
C THR A 59 -9.78 26.36 26.06
N LYS A 60 -10.16 27.47 26.69
CA LYS A 60 -10.28 27.55 28.15
C LYS A 60 -11.53 26.80 28.61
N LEU A 61 -11.35 25.80 29.45
CA LEU A 61 -12.43 24.98 30.03
C LEU A 61 -12.82 25.46 31.42
N GLY A 62 -11.88 26.07 32.15
CA GLY A 62 -12.08 26.58 33.50
C GLY A 62 -10.88 27.39 33.99
N SER A 63 -10.89 27.75 35.28
CA SER A 63 -9.73 28.40 35.89
C SER A 63 -8.54 27.43 35.94
N GLY A 64 -7.42 27.80 35.32
CA GLY A 64 -6.23 26.94 35.23
C GLY A 64 -6.43 25.67 34.41
N HIS A 65 -7.45 25.62 33.54
CA HIS A 65 -7.85 24.42 32.83
C HIS A 65 -8.11 24.68 31.35
N TYR A 66 -7.34 24.00 30.49
CA TYR A 66 -7.30 24.26 29.05
C TYR A 66 -7.28 22.96 28.25
N LEU A 67 -8.04 22.93 27.15
CA LEU A 67 -7.94 21.92 26.09
C LEU A 67 -7.11 22.48 24.94
N ILE A 68 -6.16 21.67 24.46
CA ILE A 68 -5.27 21.96 23.37
C ILE A 68 -5.51 20.94 22.26
N ASP A 69 -5.75 21.43 21.06
CA ASP A 69 -5.88 20.65 19.83
C ASP A 69 -4.69 20.96 18.91
N PHE A 70 -3.86 19.95 18.62
CA PHE A 70 -2.74 20.05 17.68
C PHE A 70 -3.16 19.92 16.22
N GLY A 71 -4.46 19.71 15.96
CA GLY A 71 -5.08 19.60 14.64
C GLY A 71 -5.01 18.21 14.03
N LYS A 72 -3.92 17.46 14.26
CA LYS A 72 -3.74 16.09 13.77
C LYS A 72 -3.06 15.19 14.80
N SER A 73 -3.38 13.89 14.71
CA SER A 73 -2.75 12.86 15.51
C SER A 73 -1.35 12.55 14.97
N PHE A 74 -0.39 12.44 15.87
CA PHE A 74 0.94 11.87 15.61
C PHE A 74 1.34 10.96 16.76
N PHE A 75 2.22 10.01 16.49
CA PHE A 75 2.89 9.24 17.54
C PHE A 75 3.91 10.16 18.23
N GLY A 76 3.76 10.35 19.52
CA GLY A 76 4.64 11.25 20.26
C GLY A 76 4.28 11.42 21.72
N THR A 77 4.75 12.53 22.27
CA THR A 77 4.35 13.00 23.59
C THR A 77 4.29 14.53 23.64
N VAL A 78 3.82 15.08 24.75
CA VAL A 78 3.79 16.53 24.98
C VAL A 78 5.18 17.01 25.42
N SER A 79 5.63 18.12 24.84
CA SER A 79 6.79 18.88 25.29
C SER A 79 6.32 20.27 25.72
N LEU A 80 6.81 20.78 26.84
CA LEU A 80 6.47 22.12 27.30
C LEU A 80 7.60 22.82 28.05
N SER A 81 7.57 24.15 28.05
CA SER A 81 8.39 25.02 28.90
C SER A 81 7.50 26.11 29.51
N LEU A 82 7.91 26.66 30.65
CA LEU A 82 7.19 27.75 31.32
C LEU A 82 8.09 28.98 31.44
N LYS A 83 7.52 30.17 31.30
CA LYS A 83 8.24 31.43 31.57
C LYS A 83 8.39 31.75 33.05
N SER A 84 7.53 31.18 33.89
CA SER A 84 7.51 31.36 35.34
C SER A 84 7.46 30.03 36.06
N ASN A 85 8.01 29.98 37.29
CA ASN A 85 7.95 28.78 38.12
C ASN A 85 6.49 28.38 38.39
N HIS A 86 6.22 27.09 38.41
CA HIS A 86 4.94 26.51 38.81
C HIS A 86 5.17 25.54 39.95
N ALA A 87 4.76 25.98 41.14
CA ALA A 87 5.06 25.31 42.41
C ALA A 87 4.09 24.16 42.75
N LYS A 88 2.93 24.09 42.09
CA LYS A 88 1.94 23.04 42.32
C LYS A 88 2.07 21.93 41.29
N ASP A 89 1.35 20.84 41.53
CA ASP A 89 1.24 19.76 40.56
C ASP A 89 0.48 20.24 39.31
N LEU A 90 1.14 20.22 38.15
CA LEU A 90 0.53 20.44 36.84
C LEU A 90 0.07 19.08 36.29
N VAL A 91 -1.21 18.97 35.91
CA VAL A 91 -1.75 17.71 35.39
C VAL A 91 -1.87 17.81 33.88
N ILE A 92 -1.25 16.87 33.18
CA ILE A 92 -1.32 16.73 31.73
C ILE A 92 -2.13 15.48 31.40
N HIS A 93 -3.15 15.65 30.56
CA HIS A 93 -3.86 14.57 29.91
C HIS A 93 -3.49 14.57 28.43
N GLN A 94 -3.16 13.41 27.88
CA GLN A 94 -2.85 13.21 26.47
C GLN A 94 -3.80 12.17 25.88
N GLY A 95 -4.39 12.41 24.71
CA GLY A 95 -5.30 11.44 24.09
C GLY A 95 -5.60 11.66 22.60
N GLU A 96 -6.16 10.62 21.98
CA GLU A 96 -6.54 10.62 20.55
C GLU A 96 -7.92 11.21 20.28
N LYS A 97 -8.87 11.00 21.20
CA LYS A 97 -10.31 11.24 20.98
C LYS A 97 -10.89 12.19 22.02
N LEU A 98 -11.90 12.97 21.61
CA LEU A 98 -12.72 13.78 22.52
C LEU A 98 -14.03 13.08 22.87
N LEU A 99 -14.51 13.32 24.09
CA LEU A 99 -15.88 13.07 24.53
C LEU A 99 -16.50 14.43 24.88
N GLY A 100 -17.37 14.93 23.99
CA GLY A 100 -17.86 16.31 24.09
C GLY A 100 -16.73 17.33 23.91
N ASN A 101 -16.52 18.19 24.90
CA ASN A 101 -15.47 19.22 24.89
C ASN A 101 -14.23 18.86 25.74
N ARG A 102 -14.06 17.57 26.07
CA ARG A 102 -12.98 17.04 26.91
C ARG A 102 -12.28 15.89 26.22
N ILE A 103 -11.03 15.62 26.59
CA ILE A 103 -10.38 14.37 26.20
C ILE A 103 -11.20 13.20 26.76
N ASP A 104 -11.44 12.19 25.93
CA ASP A 104 -12.03 10.94 26.39
C ASP A 104 -11.02 10.23 27.31
N ARG A 105 -11.32 10.22 28.63
CA ARG A 105 -10.44 9.67 29.67
C ARG A 105 -10.62 8.18 29.91
N ASN A 106 -11.64 7.59 29.30
CA ASN A 106 -11.90 6.16 29.32
C ASN A 106 -12.36 5.73 27.92
N PRO A 107 -11.50 5.92 26.91
CA PRO A 107 -11.88 5.64 25.55
C PRO A 107 -12.09 4.14 25.34
N GLU A 108 -13.00 3.80 24.43
CA GLU A 108 -13.26 2.42 24.03
C GLU A 108 -12.10 1.83 23.22
N ALA A 109 -12.11 0.51 23.02
CA ALA A 109 -11.10 -0.22 22.26
C ALA A 109 -9.66 -0.02 22.76
N THR A 110 -8.77 0.31 21.83
CA THR A 110 -7.33 0.54 22.02
C THR A 110 -6.97 1.99 21.77
N VAL A 111 -7.97 2.86 21.59
CA VAL A 111 -7.81 4.32 21.54
C VAL A 111 -7.10 4.80 22.81
N ARG A 112 -6.11 5.67 22.64
CA ARG A 112 -5.09 5.94 23.64
C ARG A 112 -5.43 7.16 24.48
N TYR A 113 -5.23 7.02 25.79
CA TYR A 113 -5.30 8.09 26.78
C TYR A 113 -4.27 7.85 27.89
N GLN A 114 -3.58 8.90 28.33
CA GLN A 114 -2.75 8.87 29.54
C GLN A 114 -2.86 10.17 30.34
N LYS A 115 -2.72 10.04 31.67
CA LYS A 115 -2.61 11.15 32.62
C LYS A 115 -1.21 11.15 33.23
N VAL A 116 -0.56 12.31 33.24
CA VAL A 116 0.75 12.51 33.86
C VAL A 116 0.68 13.71 34.81
N VAL A 117 1.28 13.59 35.99
CA VAL A 117 1.38 14.66 36.97
C VAL A 117 2.82 15.15 37.02
N MET A 118 3.03 16.43 36.72
CA MET A 118 4.33 17.08 36.72
C MET A 118 4.48 17.94 37.97
N LYS A 119 5.64 17.85 38.62
CA LYS A 119 5.91 18.49 39.91
C LYS A 119 7.08 19.45 39.82
N ASN A 120 7.03 20.53 40.61
CA ASN A 120 8.13 21.50 40.79
C ASN A 120 8.70 22.01 39.46
N MET A 121 7.84 22.54 38.61
CA MET A 121 8.26 23.03 37.30
C MET A 121 8.94 24.41 37.43
N LEU A 122 10.12 24.53 36.84
CA LEU A 122 10.97 25.70 36.89
C LEU A 122 10.89 26.48 35.58
N ALA A 123 10.98 27.80 35.69
CA ALA A 123 11.04 28.71 34.56
C ALA A 123 12.24 28.40 33.65
N GLY A 124 12.03 28.46 32.33
CA GLY A 124 13.06 28.26 31.32
C GLY A 124 13.52 26.80 31.11
N GLN A 125 13.03 25.85 31.90
CA GLN A 125 13.32 24.43 31.70
C GLN A 125 12.36 23.80 30.69
N ALA A 126 12.91 23.05 29.73
CA ALA A 126 12.12 22.21 28.84
C ALA A 126 11.78 20.87 29.52
N TYR A 127 10.52 20.49 29.46
CA TYR A 127 10.00 19.25 30.00
C TYR A 127 9.38 18.41 28.90
N ILE A 128 9.70 17.12 28.90
CA ILE A 128 9.06 16.11 28.08
C ILE A 128 8.18 15.27 29.00
N VAL A 129 6.90 15.16 28.66
CA VAL A 129 5.96 14.32 29.42
C VAL A 129 6.39 12.86 29.32
N LYS A 130 6.57 12.22 30.48
CA LYS A 130 7.00 10.81 30.56
C LYS A 130 5.77 9.91 30.60
N LEU A 131 5.46 9.32 29.46
CA LEU A 131 4.38 8.35 29.31
C LEU A 131 4.76 6.98 29.89
N GLN A 132 3.75 6.21 30.27
CA GLN A 132 3.92 4.81 30.67
C GLN A 132 3.86 3.91 29.43
N PRO A 133 4.76 2.92 29.29
CA PRO A 133 4.67 1.92 28.23
C PRO A 133 3.37 1.12 28.29
N ASP A 134 2.90 0.60 27.15
CA ASP A 134 1.75 -0.29 27.10
C ASP A 134 2.19 -1.73 26.85
N ILE A 135 1.67 -2.66 27.65
CA ILE A 135 2.04 -4.07 27.55
C ILE A 135 1.68 -4.69 26.18
N ARG A 136 0.69 -4.13 25.48
CA ARG A 136 0.25 -4.65 24.17
C ARG A 136 1.29 -4.41 23.08
N ASN A 137 2.07 -3.33 23.18
CA ASN A 137 3.06 -2.92 22.19
C ASN A 137 4.52 -2.94 22.69
N THR A 138 4.77 -3.66 23.79
CA THR A 138 6.10 -3.84 24.38
C THR A 138 6.47 -5.30 24.60
N ASN A 139 5.74 -6.23 23.97
CA ASN A 139 6.08 -7.65 23.96
C ASN A 139 7.10 -7.96 22.85
N ASP A 140 7.67 -9.17 22.88
CA ASP A 140 8.75 -9.61 21.97
C ASP A 140 8.40 -9.61 20.47
N LYS A 141 7.11 -9.49 20.10
CA LYS A 141 6.67 -9.40 18.70
C LYS A 141 6.61 -7.95 18.20
N ALA A 142 6.52 -6.98 19.11
CA ALA A 142 6.37 -5.57 18.77
C ALA A 142 7.72 -4.99 18.30
N ILE A 143 7.66 -4.06 17.34
CA ILE A 143 8.82 -3.26 17.00
C ILE A 143 9.07 -2.24 18.12
N HIS A 144 10.20 -2.40 18.79
CA HIS A 144 10.65 -1.48 19.83
C HIS A 144 11.29 -0.23 19.23
N LEU A 145 10.95 0.93 19.82
CA LEU A 145 11.60 2.19 19.49
C LEU A 145 12.96 2.28 20.19
N PRO A 146 13.93 3.00 19.61
CA PRO A 146 15.16 3.34 20.30
C PRO A 146 14.88 4.06 21.64
N ASP A 147 15.58 3.68 22.71
CA ASP A 147 15.42 4.27 24.05
C ASP A 147 15.53 5.80 24.05
N SER A 148 16.35 6.36 23.15
CA SER A 148 16.54 7.80 22.98
C SER A 148 15.28 8.56 22.58
N LEU A 149 14.29 7.88 21.99
CA LEU A 149 13.02 8.48 21.58
C LEU A 149 12.00 8.49 22.72
N GLY A 150 12.13 7.57 23.68
CA GLY A 150 11.24 7.38 24.80
C GLY A 150 9.90 6.73 24.40
N VAL A 151 8.99 6.65 25.36
CA VAL A 151 7.64 6.12 25.14
C VAL A 151 6.81 7.15 24.38
N VAL A 152 6.16 6.69 23.32
CA VAL A 152 5.20 7.48 22.53
C VAL A 152 3.87 6.76 22.43
N MET A 153 2.82 7.53 22.18
CA MET A 153 1.50 7.05 21.77
C MET A 153 0.94 7.99 20.71
N PRO A 154 0.03 7.54 19.84
CA PRO A 154 -0.74 8.44 18.98
C PRO A 154 -1.56 9.40 19.85
N PHE A 155 -1.55 10.68 19.52
CA PHE A 155 -2.42 11.66 20.16
C PHE A 155 -2.59 12.91 19.31
N ARG A 156 -3.73 13.57 19.48
CA ARG A 156 -4.04 14.88 18.89
C ARG A 156 -4.32 15.94 19.95
N TYR A 157 -4.81 15.52 21.11
CA TYR A 157 -5.30 16.43 22.13
C TYR A 157 -4.42 16.37 23.39
N CYS A 158 -4.23 17.53 24.00
CA CYS A 158 -3.65 17.68 25.33
C CYS A 158 -4.62 18.49 26.19
N GLU A 159 -4.85 18.10 27.44
CA GLU A 159 -5.63 18.87 28.39
C GLU A 159 -4.78 19.14 29.63
N ILE A 160 -4.70 20.41 30.03
CA ILE A 160 -3.88 20.87 31.16
C ILE A 160 -4.81 21.27 32.29
N GLU A 161 -4.64 20.70 33.48
CA GLU A 161 -5.32 21.14 34.71
C GLU A 161 -4.31 21.71 35.72
N ASN A 162 -4.80 22.53 36.63
CA ASN A 162 -4.04 23.21 37.69
C ASN A 162 -2.96 24.19 37.17
N LEU A 163 -3.13 24.77 35.98
CA LEU A 163 -2.21 25.81 35.50
C LEU A 163 -2.37 27.08 36.34
N GLN A 164 -1.27 27.54 36.97
CA GLN A 164 -1.26 28.72 37.84
C GLN A 164 -0.62 29.96 37.21
N VAL A 165 -0.16 29.82 35.96
CA VAL A 165 0.42 30.89 35.16
C VAL A 165 -0.50 31.18 33.97
N PRO A 166 -0.40 32.36 33.32
CA PRO A 166 -1.08 32.61 32.06
C PRO A 166 -0.79 31.51 31.02
N ILE A 167 -1.77 31.17 30.18
CA ILE A 167 -1.58 30.15 29.12
C ILE A 167 -0.61 30.67 28.03
N GLU A 168 -0.44 31.98 27.95
CA GLU A 168 0.52 32.65 27.08
C GLU A 168 1.97 32.53 27.58
N ASP A 169 2.15 32.06 28.82
CA ASP A 169 3.44 31.84 29.47
C ASP A 169 3.92 30.38 29.39
N ILE A 170 3.14 29.50 28.76
CA ILE A 170 3.55 28.14 28.43
C ILE A 170 3.85 28.04 26.93
N GLU A 171 5.04 27.56 26.60
CA GLU A 171 5.30 27.02 25.26
C GLU A 171 4.96 25.54 25.30
N LEU A 172 4.06 25.12 24.41
CA LEU A 172 3.52 23.76 24.39
C LEU A 172 3.62 23.21 22.98
N PHE A 173 4.07 21.97 22.86
CA PHE A 173 4.26 21.30 21.58
C PHE A 173 3.81 19.84 21.65
N GLN A 174 3.26 19.35 20.55
CA GLN A 174 3.23 17.93 20.26
C GLN A 174 4.61 17.55 19.70
N LYS A 175 5.41 16.85 20.52
CA LYS A 175 6.69 16.26 20.11
C LYS A 175 6.36 14.97 19.33
N ALA A 176 6.24 15.09 18.01
CA ALA A 176 5.90 13.98 17.11
C ALA A 176 7.16 13.26 16.62
N ILE A 177 7.03 11.96 16.36
CA ILE A 177 8.08 11.08 15.83
C ILE A 177 7.55 10.38 14.58
N TYR A 178 8.34 10.44 13.51
CA TYR A 178 8.10 9.76 12.23
C TYR A 178 9.45 9.61 11.50
N VAL A 179 9.50 8.87 10.39
CA VAL A 179 10.69 8.80 9.52
C VAL A 179 10.67 9.95 8.52
N GLU A 180 11.84 10.41 8.07
CA GLU A 180 12.00 11.43 7.03
C GLU A 180 10.98 11.25 5.89
N PHE A 181 10.16 12.27 5.69
CA PHE A 181 9.02 12.28 4.78
C PHE A 181 8.89 13.67 4.18
N ASP A 182 8.92 13.77 2.85
CA ASP A 182 8.74 15.05 2.16
C ASP A 182 7.25 15.36 1.95
N ASP A 183 6.72 16.28 2.75
CA ASP A 183 5.33 16.74 2.63
C ASP A 183 5.00 17.32 1.25
N MET A 184 6.00 17.73 0.47
CA MET A 184 5.84 18.29 -0.86
C MET A 184 6.06 17.27 -1.98
N ALA A 185 6.55 16.06 -1.74
CA ALA A 185 6.87 15.09 -2.81
C ALA A 185 5.62 14.63 -3.57
N GLY A 186 4.58 14.18 -2.88
CA GLY A 186 3.27 13.86 -3.47
C GLY A 186 2.21 14.94 -3.27
N TYR A 187 1.34 15.15 -4.25
CA TYR A 187 0.19 16.07 -4.13
C TYR A 187 -1.00 15.60 -4.95
N PHE A 188 -2.21 15.88 -4.48
CA PHE A 188 -3.45 15.68 -5.22
C PHE A 188 -4.49 16.75 -4.86
N SER A 189 -5.23 17.23 -5.87
CA SER A 189 -6.48 17.99 -5.68
C SER A 189 -7.40 17.83 -6.87
N SER A 190 -8.71 17.95 -6.63
CA SER A 190 -9.74 17.76 -7.63
C SER A 190 -10.93 18.71 -7.47
N SER A 191 -11.89 18.61 -8.39
CA SER A 191 -13.21 19.23 -8.26
C SER A 191 -14.11 18.59 -7.20
N ASN A 192 -13.74 17.43 -6.64
CA ASN A 192 -14.47 16.79 -5.55
C ASN A 192 -13.72 16.96 -4.21
N LYS A 193 -14.27 17.78 -3.31
CA LYS A 193 -13.61 18.10 -2.05
C LYS A 193 -13.65 16.97 -1.02
N THR A 194 -14.60 16.04 -1.12
CA THR A 194 -14.60 14.82 -0.30
C THR A 194 -13.40 13.96 -0.66
N LEU A 195 -13.14 13.74 -1.95
CA LEU A 195 -11.99 12.97 -2.40
C LEU A 195 -10.67 13.62 -1.94
N ASP A 196 -10.54 14.95 -2.08
CA ASP A 196 -9.36 15.69 -1.59
C ASP A 196 -9.14 15.45 -0.08
N GLN A 197 -10.20 15.46 0.73
CA GLN A 197 -10.09 15.25 2.18
C GLN A 197 -9.74 13.80 2.53
N VAL A 198 -10.35 12.82 1.86
CA VAL A 198 -10.03 11.39 2.02
C VAL A 198 -8.57 11.12 1.63
N TRP A 199 -8.10 11.68 0.52
CA TRP A 199 -6.70 11.54 0.10
C TRP A 199 -5.74 12.16 1.11
N ASN A 200 -6.06 13.34 1.65
CA ASN A 200 -5.26 14.00 2.68
C ASN A 200 -5.23 13.25 4.02
N LEU A 201 -6.33 12.61 4.42
CA LEU A 201 -6.40 11.70 5.57
C LEU A 201 -5.41 10.54 5.38
N CYS A 202 -5.46 9.91 4.20
CA CYS A 202 -4.60 8.79 3.87
C CYS A 202 -3.11 9.21 3.86
N LYS A 203 -2.77 10.35 3.23
CA LYS A 203 -1.37 10.83 3.16
C LYS A 203 -0.82 11.13 4.55
N HIS A 204 -1.62 11.76 5.40
CA HIS A 204 -1.23 12.00 6.79
C HIS A 204 -1.00 10.70 7.56
N THR A 205 -1.86 9.69 7.33
CA THR A 205 -1.70 8.38 7.94
C THR A 205 -0.36 7.77 7.59
N ILE A 206 -0.02 7.71 6.31
CA ILE A 206 1.27 7.17 5.84
C ILE A 206 2.44 7.82 6.57
N LYS A 207 2.48 9.16 6.61
CA LYS A 207 3.55 9.88 7.31
C LYS A 207 3.61 9.49 8.78
N ALA A 208 2.48 9.59 9.49
CA ALA A 208 2.43 9.45 10.94
C ALA A 208 2.72 8.02 11.41
N THR A 209 2.39 6.99 10.63
CA THR A 209 2.58 5.58 11.01
C THR A 209 3.98 5.05 10.75
N THR A 210 4.89 5.85 10.17
CA THR A 210 6.32 5.48 10.00
C THR A 210 7.13 5.51 11.30
N PHE A 211 6.54 5.89 12.43
CA PHE A 211 7.22 6.19 13.70
C PHE A 211 8.11 5.07 14.28
N THR A 212 7.96 3.82 13.84
CA THR A 212 8.81 2.68 14.24
C THR A 212 9.98 2.43 13.29
N GLY A 213 9.99 3.04 12.10
CA GLY A 213 10.91 2.69 11.02
C GLY A 213 10.54 1.39 10.29
N TYR A 214 9.36 0.83 10.55
CA TYR A 214 8.78 -0.31 9.85
C TYR A 214 7.30 -0.04 9.55
N TYR A 215 6.73 -0.72 8.56
CA TYR A 215 5.27 -0.73 8.41
C TYR A 215 4.66 -1.68 9.45
N VAL A 216 4.02 -1.10 10.45
CA VAL A 216 3.31 -1.82 11.52
C VAL A 216 1.80 -1.60 11.41
N ASP A 217 1.01 -2.47 12.04
CA ASP A 217 -0.46 -2.39 12.13
C ASP A 217 -0.92 -1.03 12.70
N GLY A 218 -0.37 -0.62 13.84
CA GLY A 218 -0.75 0.59 14.56
C GLY A 218 -0.07 0.68 15.91
N ASP A 219 -0.68 1.41 16.86
CA ASP A 219 -0.15 1.51 18.21
C ASP A 219 -0.42 0.27 19.05
N ARG A 220 -1.50 -0.49 18.80
CA ARG A 220 -1.89 -1.60 19.69
C ARG A 220 -0.83 -2.67 19.75
N GLU A 221 -0.38 -3.20 18.61
CA GLU A 221 0.53 -4.34 18.57
C GLU A 221 1.93 -3.92 18.12
N ARG A 222 2.02 -2.94 17.21
CA ARG A 222 3.26 -2.51 16.56
C ARG A 222 3.96 -3.67 15.85
N ILE A 223 3.18 -4.55 15.24
CA ILE A 223 3.67 -5.74 14.53
C ILE A 223 3.54 -5.47 13.02
N PRO A 224 4.60 -5.72 12.23
CA PRO A 224 4.48 -5.78 10.78
C PRO A 224 3.65 -6.98 10.34
N TYR A 225 2.65 -6.74 9.50
CA TYR A 225 1.88 -7.75 8.79
C TYR A 225 2.01 -7.53 7.28
N GLU A 226 2.21 -8.59 6.50
CA GLU A 226 2.55 -8.49 5.07
C GLU A 226 1.45 -7.82 4.25
N ALA A 227 0.18 -8.10 4.57
CA ALA A 227 -0.98 -7.49 3.92
C ALA A 227 -1.07 -5.98 4.18
N ASP A 228 -0.92 -5.58 5.44
CA ASP A 228 -0.90 -4.19 5.88
C ASP A 228 0.25 -3.43 5.22
N ALA A 229 1.43 -4.05 5.23
CA ALA A 229 2.63 -3.52 4.62
C ALA A 229 2.49 -3.35 3.11
N TYR A 230 1.73 -4.21 2.43
CA TYR A 230 1.49 -4.08 0.98
C TYR A 230 0.71 -2.81 0.66
N ILE A 231 -0.40 -2.56 1.37
CA ILE A 231 -1.19 -1.34 1.20
C ILE A 231 -0.36 -0.11 1.60
N ASN A 232 0.37 -0.21 2.72
CA ASN A 232 1.24 0.87 3.19
C ASN A 232 2.35 1.19 2.16
N GLN A 233 3.01 0.17 1.59
CA GLN A 233 4.03 0.34 0.56
C GLN A 233 3.46 1.02 -0.69
N LEU A 234 2.33 0.54 -1.22
CA LEU A 234 1.67 1.14 -2.39
C LEU A 234 1.33 2.61 -2.15
N SER A 235 0.79 2.91 -0.96
CA SER A 235 0.42 4.27 -0.60
C SER A 235 1.63 5.15 -0.35
N HIS A 236 2.66 4.66 0.34
CA HIS A 236 3.88 5.43 0.58
C HIS A 236 4.61 5.76 -0.72
N TYR A 237 4.71 4.79 -1.63
CA TYR A 237 5.32 4.98 -2.95
C TYR A 237 4.58 5.98 -3.84
N SER A 238 3.33 6.30 -3.48
CA SER A 238 2.51 7.28 -4.21
C SER A 238 2.71 8.71 -3.69
N VAL A 239 3.39 8.92 -2.55
CA VAL A 239 3.55 10.24 -1.92
C VAL A 239 4.96 10.59 -1.49
N ASP A 240 5.91 9.66 -1.56
CA ASP A 240 7.33 9.85 -1.25
C ASP A 240 8.20 9.10 -2.28
N ASP A 241 9.45 9.50 -2.47
CA ASP A 241 10.48 8.78 -3.23
C ASP A 241 11.51 8.05 -2.34
N ASN A 242 11.39 8.20 -1.02
CA ASN A 242 12.20 7.47 -0.06
C ASN A 242 11.62 6.09 0.27
N TYR A 243 12.17 5.05 -0.35
CA TYR A 243 11.69 3.67 -0.22
C TYR A 243 12.41 2.85 0.85
N ALA A 244 13.24 3.45 1.71
CA ALA A 244 14.08 2.73 2.67
C ALA A 244 13.25 1.91 3.68
N ILE A 245 12.15 2.47 4.20
CA ILE A 245 11.26 1.79 5.15
C ILE A 245 10.56 0.57 4.53
N ALA A 246 10.17 0.66 3.25
CA ALA A 246 9.58 -0.46 2.53
C ALA A 246 10.58 -1.60 2.37
N LYS A 247 11.78 -1.30 1.84
CA LYS A 247 12.87 -2.29 1.68
C LYS A 247 13.21 -2.99 3.00
N ARG A 248 13.32 -2.22 4.08
CA ARG A 248 13.58 -2.74 5.43
C ARG A 248 12.46 -3.64 5.94
N THR A 249 11.21 -3.25 5.71
CA THR A 249 10.04 -4.06 6.12
C THR A 249 9.92 -5.34 5.28
N ASN A 250 10.23 -5.27 3.98
CA ASN A 250 10.22 -6.43 3.09
C ASN A 250 11.26 -7.47 3.51
N GLU A 251 12.49 -7.04 3.85
CA GLU A 251 13.49 -7.95 4.42
C GLU A 251 13.06 -8.53 5.77
N TYR A 252 12.36 -7.76 6.62
CA TYR A 252 11.89 -8.24 7.92
C TYR A 252 11.00 -9.48 7.80
N PHE A 253 10.09 -9.53 6.83
CA PHE A 253 9.18 -10.66 6.59
C PHE A 253 9.87 -11.95 6.13
N ILE A 254 11.13 -11.88 5.70
CA ILE A 254 11.90 -13.09 5.38
C ILE A 254 12.05 -13.96 6.63
N ASP A 255 12.37 -13.34 7.78
CA ASP A 255 12.65 -14.01 9.05
C ASP A 255 11.50 -13.93 10.06
N HIS A 256 10.46 -13.15 9.75
CA HIS A 256 9.31 -12.90 10.64
C HIS A 256 7.98 -13.02 9.89
N PRO A 257 7.67 -14.20 9.31
CA PRO A 257 6.39 -14.43 8.64
C PRO A 257 5.20 -14.33 9.60
N THR A 258 4.05 -13.95 9.06
CA THR A 258 2.79 -13.97 9.82
C THR A 258 1.89 -15.15 9.47
N TRP A 259 0.88 -15.41 10.31
CA TRP A 259 0.11 -16.65 10.28
C TRP A 259 -0.95 -16.77 9.18
N PRO A 260 -1.55 -15.70 8.61
CA PRO A 260 -2.59 -15.89 7.59
C PRO A 260 -2.03 -16.42 6.27
N THR A 261 -2.69 -17.41 5.69
CA THR A 261 -2.29 -18.02 4.40
C THR A 261 -2.10 -16.96 3.31
N GLU A 262 -3.06 -16.05 3.18
CA GLU A 262 -3.08 -14.99 2.18
C GLU A 262 -1.99 -13.95 2.44
N TRP A 263 -1.67 -13.66 3.71
CA TRP A 263 -0.66 -12.64 4.05
C TRP A 263 0.75 -13.13 3.71
N LEU A 264 1.05 -14.42 3.92
CA LEU A 264 2.30 -15.02 3.41
C LEU A 264 2.49 -14.78 1.90
N LEU A 265 1.40 -14.88 1.13
CA LEU A 265 1.37 -14.67 -0.33
C LEU A 265 1.56 -13.20 -0.74
N HIS A 266 1.48 -12.23 0.19
CA HIS A 266 1.83 -10.84 -0.13
C HIS A 266 3.35 -10.63 -0.19
N THR A 267 4.17 -11.55 0.33
CA THR A 267 5.63 -11.40 0.34
C THR A 267 6.19 -11.23 -1.08
N ALA A 268 5.77 -12.05 -2.05
CA ALA A 268 6.24 -11.90 -3.42
C ALA A 268 5.72 -10.60 -4.07
N MET A 269 4.49 -10.19 -3.73
CA MET A 269 3.88 -8.94 -4.20
C MET A 269 4.67 -7.71 -3.73
N LEU A 270 5.04 -7.66 -2.44
CA LEU A 270 5.86 -6.61 -1.84
C LEU A 270 7.20 -6.43 -2.57
N PHE A 271 7.91 -7.55 -2.79
CA PHE A 271 9.22 -7.55 -3.46
C PHE A 271 9.09 -7.19 -4.94
N TYR A 272 8.10 -7.72 -5.65
CA TYR A 272 7.84 -7.37 -7.05
C TYR A 272 7.51 -5.88 -7.21
N GLN A 273 6.67 -5.34 -6.33
CA GLN A 273 6.30 -3.94 -6.34
C GLN A 273 7.50 -3.02 -6.06
N ASP A 274 8.37 -3.41 -5.12
CA ASP A 274 9.63 -2.70 -4.87
C ASP A 274 10.49 -2.65 -6.13
N TYR A 275 10.66 -3.79 -6.80
CA TYR A 275 11.39 -3.86 -8.07
C TYR A 275 10.75 -2.99 -9.17
N MET A 276 9.43 -3.02 -9.33
CA MET A 276 8.76 -2.20 -10.35
C MET A 276 8.96 -0.71 -10.12
N TYR A 277 9.01 -0.25 -8.87
CA TYR A 277 9.19 1.16 -8.52
C TYR A 277 10.66 1.59 -8.50
N THR A 278 11.58 0.71 -8.15
CA THR A 278 13.01 1.02 -7.97
C THR A 278 13.91 0.61 -9.14
N GLY A 279 13.49 -0.40 -9.92
CA GLY A 279 14.36 -1.12 -10.84
C GLY A 279 15.45 -1.96 -10.17
N ASP A 280 15.45 -2.05 -8.83
CA ASP A 280 16.48 -2.71 -8.03
C ASP A 280 16.13 -4.20 -7.82
N LEU A 281 17.02 -5.08 -8.28
CA LEU A 281 16.88 -6.53 -8.15
C LEU A 281 17.61 -7.10 -6.93
N THR A 282 18.28 -6.28 -6.14
CA THR A 282 19.18 -6.74 -5.06
C THR A 282 18.46 -7.64 -4.05
N LEU A 283 17.30 -7.19 -3.54
CA LEU A 283 16.52 -7.94 -2.55
C LEU A 283 15.91 -9.21 -3.15
N ILE A 284 15.37 -9.10 -4.36
CA ILE A 284 14.83 -10.24 -5.09
C ILE A 284 15.90 -11.31 -5.31
N ARG A 285 17.10 -10.95 -5.78
CA ARG A 285 18.22 -11.90 -5.96
C ARG A 285 18.62 -12.55 -4.65
N LYS A 286 18.78 -11.75 -3.59
CA LYS A 286 19.20 -12.21 -2.26
C LYS A 286 18.22 -13.23 -1.68
N HIS A 287 16.92 -13.00 -1.86
CA HIS A 287 15.87 -13.78 -1.21
C HIS A 287 15.07 -14.70 -2.15
N TYR A 288 15.49 -14.87 -3.40
CA TYR A 288 14.75 -15.60 -4.43
C TYR A 288 14.28 -16.99 -4.00
N GLN A 289 15.14 -17.78 -3.34
CA GLN A 289 14.76 -19.11 -2.87
C GLN A 289 13.67 -19.07 -1.80
N VAL A 290 13.72 -18.09 -0.88
CA VAL A 290 12.67 -17.91 0.14
C VAL A 290 11.36 -17.47 -0.52
N LEU A 291 11.42 -16.55 -1.49
CA LEU A 291 10.24 -16.12 -2.24
C LEU A 291 9.54 -17.28 -2.96
N LYS A 292 10.29 -18.27 -3.48
CA LYS A 292 9.71 -19.50 -4.02
C LYS A 292 8.93 -20.28 -2.96
N VAL A 293 9.45 -20.42 -1.75
CA VAL A 293 8.72 -21.10 -0.66
C VAL A 293 7.48 -20.30 -0.24
N ARG A 294 7.56 -18.98 -0.24
CA ARG A 294 6.47 -18.06 0.13
C ARG A 294 5.26 -18.13 -0.81
N THR A 295 5.40 -18.66 -2.03
CA THR A 295 4.24 -18.94 -2.89
C THR A 295 3.39 -20.10 -2.39
N LEU A 296 3.86 -20.87 -1.40
CA LEU A 296 3.18 -22.06 -0.87
C LEU A 296 2.95 -23.16 -1.93
N HIS A 297 3.69 -23.13 -3.05
CA HIS A 297 3.53 -24.10 -4.14
C HIS A 297 3.71 -25.56 -3.70
N ASP A 298 4.50 -25.82 -2.65
CA ASP A 298 4.67 -27.14 -2.06
C ASP A 298 3.37 -27.70 -1.44
N LEU A 299 2.33 -26.88 -1.25
CA LEU A 299 1.00 -27.30 -0.78
C LEU A 299 0.04 -27.69 -1.93
N ALA A 300 0.45 -27.54 -3.19
CA ALA A 300 -0.41 -27.73 -4.37
C ALA A 300 -0.81 -29.21 -4.57
N ARG A 301 -2.12 -29.48 -4.64
CA ARG A 301 -2.70 -30.78 -4.99
C ARG A 301 -2.28 -31.21 -6.41
N GLU A 302 -2.69 -32.41 -6.83
CA GLU A 302 -2.46 -32.91 -8.20
C GLU A 302 -3.05 -31.99 -9.29
N ASP A 303 -4.16 -31.32 -8.99
CA ASP A 303 -4.79 -30.33 -9.86
C ASP A 303 -4.18 -28.92 -9.72
N GLY A 304 -3.18 -28.74 -8.87
CA GLY A 304 -2.43 -27.50 -8.71
C GLY A 304 -3.00 -26.53 -7.69
N LEU A 305 -4.23 -26.71 -7.21
CA LEU A 305 -4.79 -25.84 -6.19
C LEU A 305 -4.15 -26.11 -4.82
N ILE A 306 -3.93 -25.06 -4.03
CA ILE A 306 -3.33 -25.15 -2.69
C ILE A 306 -4.41 -25.15 -1.61
N SER A 307 -4.06 -25.72 -0.44
CA SER A 307 -4.88 -25.67 0.77
C SER A 307 -4.00 -25.49 2.01
N SER A 308 -4.42 -24.62 2.92
CA SER A 308 -3.85 -24.50 4.27
C SER A 308 -4.17 -25.70 5.17
N ARG A 309 -5.01 -26.63 4.73
CA ARG A 309 -5.31 -27.90 5.42
C ARG A 309 -4.47 -29.07 4.90
N SER A 310 -3.54 -28.82 3.97
CA SER A 310 -2.67 -29.86 3.43
C SER A 310 -1.81 -30.49 4.54
N HIS A 311 -1.70 -31.82 4.52
CA HIS A 311 -0.81 -32.57 5.42
C HIS A 311 0.68 -32.21 5.23
N ARG A 312 1.04 -31.54 4.11
CA ARG A 312 2.39 -31.03 3.84
C ARG A 312 2.71 -29.73 4.58
N LEU A 313 1.72 -29.06 5.17
CA LEU A 313 1.93 -27.93 6.07
C LEU A 313 2.36 -28.45 7.46
N ASP A 314 3.45 -29.21 7.49
CA ASP A 314 4.00 -29.83 8.69
C ASP A 314 5.07 -28.96 9.35
N SER A 315 5.62 -29.41 10.49
CA SER A 315 6.65 -28.67 11.21
C SER A 315 7.91 -28.39 10.39
N ALA A 316 8.29 -29.27 9.45
CA ALA A 316 9.45 -29.05 8.60
C ALA A 316 9.15 -27.93 7.59
N PHE A 317 7.96 -27.92 7.02
CA PHE A 317 7.52 -26.84 6.13
C PHE A 317 7.34 -25.51 6.87
N MET A 318 6.85 -25.51 8.12
CA MET A 318 6.79 -24.30 8.95
C MET A 318 8.18 -23.69 9.18
N LEU A 319 9.20 -24.50 9.44
CA LEU A 319 10.59 -24.02 9.54
C LEU A 319 11.12 -23.52 8.20
N LYS A 320 10.78 -24.19 7.09
CA LYS A 320 11.12 -23.75 5.72
C LYS A 320 10.48 -22.40 5.37
N LEU A 321 9.28 -22.16 5.89
CA LEU A 321 8.60 -20.87 5.86
C LEU A 321 9.20 -19.87 6.86
N GLY A 322 10.30 -20.14 7.55
CA GLY A 322 10.93 -19.16 8.45
C GLY A 322 10.18 -18.89 9.75
N PHE A 323 9.20 -19.71 10.14
CA PHE A 323 8.62 -19.61 11.48
C PHE A 323 9.60 -20.13 12.52
N LYS A 324 9.84 -19.34 13.58
CA LYS A 324 10.66 -19.77 14.72
C LYS A 324 9.97 -20.86 15.55
N ASP A 325 8.65 -20.76 15.71
CA ASP A 325 7.83 -21.80 16.34
C ASP A 325 7.15 -22.68 15.26
N PRO A 326 7.60 -23.94 15.08
CA PRO A 326 7.04 -24.84 14.07
C PRO A 326 5.61 -25.32 14.40
N LYS A 327 5.05 -24.92 15.55
CA LYS A 327 3.67 -25.18 15.95
C LYS A 327 2.72 -24.05 15.59
N THR A 328 3.23 -22.94 15.02
CA THR A 328 2.39 -21.85 14.55
C THR A 328 1.35 -22.40 13.57
N LYS A 329 0.10 -21.97 13.71
CA LYS A 329 -0.99 -22.43 12.85
C LYS A 329 -1.23 -21.43 11.73
N VAL A 330 -0.83 -21.80 10.51
CA VAL A 330 -1.23 -21.08 9.31
C VAL A 330 -2.63 -21.50 8.90
N ARG A 331 -3.48 -20.53 8.58
CA ARG A 331 -4.89 -20.74 8.20
C ARG A 331 -5.42 -19.56 7.42
N ASP A 332 -6.48 -19.80 6.67
CA ASP A 332 -7.10 -18.80 5.82
C ASP A 332 -7.80 -17.73 6.67
N ILE A 333 -7.74 -16.48 6.21
CA ILE A 333 -8.37 -15.35 6.89
C ILE A 333 -9.48 -14.70 6.05
N VAL A 334 -9.32 -14.66 4.73
CA VAL A 334 -10.17 -13.96 3.74
C VAL A 334 -10.29 -12.45 3.98
N ASP A 335 -10.80 -12.05 5.16
CA ASP A 335 -10.96 -10.68 5.59
C ASP A 335 -10.98 -10.55 7.12
N TRP A 336 -10.84 -9.32 7.62
CA TRP A 336 -10.73 -8.98 9.04
C TRP A 336 -11.49 -7.70 9.41
N PRO A 337 -12.28 -7.68 10.50
CA PRO A 337 -12.50 -8.74 11.48
C PRO A 337 -13.31 -9.94 10.93
N PRO A 338 -13.15 -11.13 11.55
CA PRO A 338 -13.85 -12.34 11.13
C PRO A 338 -15.33 -12.27 11.53
N ALA A 339 -16.11 -13.27 11.10
CA ALA A 339 -17.50 -13.41 11.52
C ALA A 339 -17.62 -13.55 13.05
N GLN A 340 -18.78 -13.18 13.59
CA GLN A 340 -19.06 -13.27 15.03
C GLN A 340 -18.90 -14.71 15.53
N LYS A 341 -19.36 -15.71 14.77
CA LYS A 341 -19.20 -17.15 15.10
C LYS A 341 -17.73 -17.60 15.22
N ASP A 342 -16.80 -16.85 14.61
CA ASP A 342 -15.37 -17.13 14.58
C ASP A 342 -14.58 -16.22 15.55
N SER A 343 -15.27 -15.43 16.38
CA SER A 343 -14.66 -14.49 17.32
C SER A 343 -15.37 -14.46 18.68
N TYR A 344 -14.81 -13.70 19.61
CA TYR A 344 -15.43 -13.41 20.91
C TYR A 344 -16.13 -12.05 20.93
N TRP A 345 -16.24 -11.38 19.77
CA TRP A 345 -16.77 -10.03 19.67
C TRP A 345 -18.24 -10.05 19.33
N LYS A 346 -19.01 -9.16 19.95
CA LYS A 346 -20.35 -8.81 19.46
C LYS A 346 -20.17 -7.78 18.34
N LEU A 347 -20.51 -8.17 17.12
CA LEU A 347 -20.30 -7.34 15.92
C LEU A 347 -21.61 -6.69 15.46
N ALA A 348 -21.49 -5.66 14.61
CA ALA A 348 -22.65 -5.02 13.98
C ALA A 348 -23.43 -5.95 13.03
N THR A 349 -22.73 -6.90 12.42
CA THR A 349 -23.28 -7.96 11.55
C THR A 349 -22.68 -9.31 11.97
N GLU A 350 -23.47 -10.38 11.98
CA GLU A 350 -23.00 -11.71 12.42
C GLU A 350 -21.91 -12.26 11.48
N GLU A 351 -21.97 -11.84 10.22
CA GLU A 351 -21.04 -12.20 9.15
C GLU A 351 -19.66 -11.54 9.28
N GLY A 352 -19.51 -10.55 10.16
CA GLY A 352 -18.30 -9.72 10.25
C GLY A 352 -18.05 -8.99 8.92
N GLU A 353 -16.78 -8.91 8.49
CA GLU A 353 -16.41 -8.30 7.20
C GLU A 353 -16.17 -9.33 6.09
N ARG A 354 -16.60 -10.58 6.27
CA ARG A 354 -16.40 -11.65 5.29
C ARG A 354 -17.55 -11.84 4.30
N ASP A 355 -18.59 -11.01 4.36
CA ASP A 355 -19.81 -11.16 3.55
C ASP A 355 -20.37 -12.59 3.60
N GLY A 356 -20.33 -13.24 4.78
CA GLY A 356 -20.84 -14.60 4.96
C GLY A 356 -19.95 -15.72 4.41
N TYR A 357 -18.68 -15.45 4.05
CA TYR A 357 -17.76 -16.42 3.45
C TYR A 357 -17.79 -17.80 4.12
N ASP A 358 -17.93 -18.86 3.33
CA ASP A 358 -17.85 -20.24 3.81
C ASP A 358 -16.41 -20.64 4.12
N MET A 359 -15.97 -20.37 5.35
CA MET A 359 -14.65 -20.79 5.86
C MET A 359 -14.52 -22.32 6.06
N GLY A 360 -15.60 -23.09 5.84
CA GLY A 360 -15.62 -24.55 5.95
C GLY A 360 -14.93 -25.26 4.79
N VAL A 361 -14.76 -24.59 3.64
CA VAL A 361 -14.12 -25.15 2.44
C VAL A 361 -12.65 -25.47 2.65
N GLU A 362 -12.16 -26.51 1.99
CA GLU A 362 -10.74 -26.86 1.99
C GLU A 362 -9.96 -26.12 0.89
N ILE A 363 -10.59 -25.94 -0.28
CA ILE A 363 -10.05 -25.18 -1.40
C ILE A 363 -10.77 -23.84 -1.44
N ASN A 364 -10.09 -22.83 -0.93
CA ASN A 364 -10.59 -21.47 -0.79
C ASN A 364 -10.30 -20.65 -2.07
N THR A 365 -11.34 -20.01 -2.63
CA THR A 365 -11.24 -19.18 -3.85
C THR A 365 -10.28 -18.00 -3.69
N VAL A 366 -10.34 -17.29 -2.56
CA VAL A 366 -9.46 -16.14 -2.30
C VAL A 366 -8.00 -16.57 -2.21
N VAL A 367 -7.71 -17.62 -1.44
CA VAL A 367 -6.34 -18.16 -1.30
C VAL A 367 -5.77 -18.57 -2.66
N ASN A 368 -6.54 -19.29 -3.46
CA ASN A 368 -6.06 -19.76 -4.76
C ASN A 368 -5.95 -18.62 -5.80
N ALA A 369 -6.74 -17.55 -5.66
CA ALA A 369 -6.57 -16.34 -6.48
C ALA A 369 -5.24 -15.61 -6.16
N PHE A 370 -4.89 -15.46 -4.87
CA PHE A 370 -3.57 -14.94 -4.47
C PHE A 370 -2.42 -15.85 -4.92
N TYR A 371 -2.60 -17.17 -4.82
CA TYR A 371 -1.60 -18.14 -5.27
C TYR A 371 -1.33 -18.04 -6.77
N TYR A 372 -2.38 -17.98 -7.59
CA TYR A 372 -2.26 -17.72 -9.02
C TYR A 372 -1.46 -16.45 -9.29
N HIS A 373 -1.82 -15.35 -8.63
CA HIS A 373 -1.13 -14.07 -8.80
C HIS A 373 0.36 -14.17 -8.43
N ASN A 374 0.69 -14.89 -7.35
CA ASN A 374 2.07 -15.15 -6.95
C ASN A 374 2.86 -15.92 -8.02
N LEU A 375 2.27 -16.93 -8.65
CA LEU A 375 2.92 -17.67 -9.74
C LEU A 375 3.17 -16.80 -10.97
N VAL A 376 2.25 -15.89 -11.29
CA VAL A 376 2.44 -14.88 -12.36
C VAL A 376 3.61 -13.97 -12.02
N LEU A 377 3.66 -13.41 -10.80
CA LEU A 377 4.77 -12.55 -10.37
C LEU A 377 6.10 -13.31 -10.34
N MET A 378 6.12 -14.54 -9.83
CA MET A 378 7.33 -15.36 -9.80
C MET A 378 7.81 -15.78 -11.19
N THR A 379 6.91 -15.88 -12.17
CA THR A 379 7.28 -16.05 -13.58
C THR A 379 8.09 -14.86 -14.07
N GLU A 380 7.62 -13.63 -13.83
CA GLU A 380 8.34 -12.42 -14.25
C GLU A 380 9.65 -12.25 -13.47
N ILE A 381 9.64 -12.49 -12.16
CA ILE A 381 10.86 -12.47 -11.32
C ILE A 381 11.90 -13.45 -11.86
N ALA A 382 11.51 -14.70 -12.12
CA ALA A 382 12.45 -15.70 -12.64
C ALA A 382 13.03 -15.29 -14.00
N ARG A 383 12.22 -14.69 -14.90
CA ARG A 383 12.71 -14.17 -16.19
C ARG A 383 13.77 -13.09 -16.02
N VAL A 384 13.53 -12.10 -15.16
CA VAL A 384 14.46 -10.96 -14.97
C VAL A 384 15.73 -11.38 -14.23
N LEU A 385 15.69 -12.49 -13.50
CA LEU A 385 16.88 -13.13 -12.90
C LEU A 385 17.64 -14.07 -13.84
N GLY A 386 17.06 -14.43 -15.00
CA GLY A 386 17.62 -15.42 -15.92
C GLY A 386 17.33 -16.88 -15.55
N GLU A 387 16.48 -17.13 -14.56
CA GLU A 387 16.07 -18.45 -14.06
C GLU A 387 15.02 -19.09 -14.98
N SER A 388 15.45 -19.42 -16.20
CA SER A 388 14.57 -19.78 -17.31
C SER A 388 13.68 -21.02 -17.06
N ASP A 389 14.17 -21.99 -16.30
CA ASP A 389 13.40 -23.21 -16.00
C ASP A 389 12.34 -22.94 -14.93
N ASP A 390 12.67 -22.15 -13.91
CA ASP A 390 11.68 -21.69 -12.92
C ASP A 390 10.61 -20.82 -13.59
N ALA A 391 10.99 -19.92 -14.50
CA ALA A 391 10.03 -19.10 -15.25
C ALA A 391 9.02 -19.95 -16.06
N LYS A 392 9.49 -20.99 -16.76
CA LYS A 392 8.62 -21.92 -17.50
C LYS A 392 7.72 -22.72 -16.56
N ARG A 393 8.26 -23.18 -15.43
CA ARG A 393 7.53 -23.93 -14.42
C ARG A 393 6.40 -23.10 -13.82
N PHE A 394 6.71 -21.91 -13.30
CA PHE A 394 5.70 -21.03 -12.71
C PHE A 394 4.63 -20.59 -13.73
N ALA A 395 5.01 -20.33 -14.98
CA ALA A 395 4.04 -20.01 -16.02
C ALA A 395 3.06 -21.18 -16.29
N LYS A 396 3.58 -22.41 -16.33
CA LYS A 396 2.76 -23.62 -16.50
C LYS A 396 1.84 -23.86 -15.31
N GLU A 397 2.37 -23.71 -14.10
CA GLU A 397 1.59 -23.84 -12.85
C GLU A 397 0.49 -22.78 -12.77
N ALA A 398 0.80 -21.52 -13.12
CA ALA A 398 -0.18 -20.43 -13.13
C ALA A 398 -1.35 -20.74 -14.09
N GLU A 399 -1.04 -21.23 -15.30
CA GLU A 399 -2.07 -21.57 -16.28
C GLU A 399 -2.95 -22.76 -15.83
N MET A 400 -2.34 -23.76 -15.17
CA MET A 400 -3.07 -24.88 -14.58
C MET A 400 -4.00 -24.41 -13.47
N VAL A 401 -3.52 -23.59 -12.55
CA VAL A 401 -4.31 -23.00 -11.46
C VAL A 401 -5.45 -22.14 -12.01
N ARG A 402 -5.19 -21.28 -13.01
CA ARG A 402 -6.21 -20.46 -13.67
C ARG A 402 -7.33 -21.32 -14.26
N THR A 403 -6.95 -22.42 -14.91
CA THR A 403 -7.90 -23.37 -15.49
C THR A 403 -8.75 -24.00 -14.40
N MET A 404 -8.11 -24.54 -13.35
CA MET A 404 -8.83 -25.24 -12.29
C MET A 404 -9.70 -24.33 -11.43
N ILE A 405 -9.29 -23.08 -11.18
CA ILE A 405 -10.13 -22.07 -10.54
C ILE A 405 -11.41 -21.85 -11.36
N ASN A 406 -11.29 -21.64 -12.67
CA ASN A 406 -12.43 -21.42 -13.56
C ASN A 406 -13.32 -22.65 -13.77
N GLU A 407 -12.76 -23.86 -13.61
CA GLU A 407 -13.53 -25.09 -13.73
C GLU A 407 -14.29 -25.44 -12.45
N LYS A 408 -13.68 -25.24 -11.28
CA LYS A 408 -14.20 -25.71 -9.99
C LYS A 408 -14.89 -24.64 -9.16
N LEU A 409 -14.47 -23.38 -9.30
CA LEU A 409 -14.85 -22.31 -8.37
C LEU A 409 -15.75 -21.26 -9.03
N LEU A 410 -15.88 -21.28 -10.36
CA LEU A 410 -16.85 -20.47 -11.09
C LEU A 410 -18.16 -21.24 -11.29
N ASP A 411 -19.25 -20.78 -10.68
CA ASP A 411 -20.59 -21.26 -10.99
C ASP A 411 -21.00 -20.69 -12.35
N LYS A 412 -20.77 -21.48 -13.42
CA LYS A 412 -21.04 -21.06 -14.81
C LYS A 412 -22.52 -20.77 -15.08
N ALA A 413 -23.44 -21.33 -14.29
CA ALA A 413 -24.87 -21.08 -14.45
C ALA A 413 -25.26 -19.71 -13.87
N LYS A 414 -24.67 -19.33 -12.73
CA LYS A 414 -24.88 -18.00 -12.13
C LYS A 414 -23.94 -16.92 -12.69
N GLY A 415 -22.83 -17.31 -13.31
CA GLY A 415 -21.80 -16.41 -13.81
C GLY A 415 -20.99 -15.72 -12.71
N VAL A 416 -20.86 -16.34 -11.53
CA VAL A 416 -20.15 -15.81 -10.35
C VAL A 416 -19.36 -16.91 -9.65
N TYR A 417 -18.35 -16.53 -8.89
CA TYR A 417 -17.54 -17.47 -8.12
C TYR A 417 -18.21 -17.85 -6.80
N ILE A 418 -18.02 -19.11 -6.40
CA ILE A 418 -18.34 -19.61 -5.06
C ILE A 418 -17.14 -19.45 -4.13
N ASP A 419 -17.36 -19.51 -2.83
CA ASP A 419 -16.31 -19.30 -1.82
C ASP A 419 -15.23 -20.40 -1.80
N GLY A 420 -15.54 -21.57 -2.34
CA GLY A 420 -14.58 -22.65 -2.47
C GLY A 420 -15.20 -23.91 -3.00
N GLU A 421 -14.37 -24.92 -3.29
CA GLU A 421 -14.80 -26.19 -3.85
C GLU A 421 -15.89 -26.83 -2.94
N GLY A 422 -17.10 -26.98 -3.48
CA GLY A 422 -18.26 -27.54 -2.77
C GLY A 422 -19.14 -26.54 -2.00
N SER A 423 -18.77 -25.26 -1.94
CA SER A 423 -19.63 -24.23 -1.33
C SER A 423 -20.84 -23.90 -2.22
N SER A 424 -21.97 -23.58 -1.60
CA SER A 424 -23.15 -23.02 -2.28
C SER A 424 -23.24 -21.49 -2.17
N HIS A 425 -22.33 -20.88 -1.41
CA HIS A 425 -22.30 -19.45 -1.14
C HIS A 425 -21.33 -18.72 -2.08
N SER A 426 -21.68 -17.48 -2.43
CA SER A 426 -20.86 -16.55 -3.19
C SER A 426 -20.76 -15.25 -2.41
N SER A 427 -19.56 -14.92 -1.98
CA SER A 427 -19.21 -13.66 -1.31
C SER A 427 -18.66 -12.61 -2.28
N LEU A 428 -18.66 -11.35 -1.83
CA LEU A 428 -17.89 -10.26 -2.43
C LEU A 428 -16.42 -10.67 -2.67
N HIS A 429 -15.76 -11.26 -1.68
CA HIS A 429 -14.33 -11.62 -1.72
C HIS A 429 -14.01 -12.67 -2.77
N ALA A 430 -14.85 -13.71 -2.87
CA ALA A 430 -14.71 -14.76 -3.88
C ALA A 430 -14.85 -14.24 -5.31
N ASN A 431 -15.45 -13.06 -5.50
CA ASN A 431 -15.68 -12.45 -6.81
C ASN A 431 -14.71 -11.31 -7.11
N MET A 432 -14.36 -10.46 -6.12
CA MET A 432 -13.42 -9.36 -6.32
C MET A 432 -11.97 -9.85 -6.50
N MET A 433 -11.58 -10.94 -5.84
CA MET A 433 -10.20 -11.46 -5.92
C MET A 433 -9.87 -12.09 -7.28
N PRO A 434 -10.72 -12.94 -7.87
CA PRO A 434 -10.53 -13.36 -9.26
C PRO A 434 -10.57 -12.20 -10.25
N LEU A 435 -11.39 -11.17 -10.00
CA LEU A 435 -11.48 -10.00 -10.89
C LEU A 435 -10.18 -9.19 -10.90
N VAL A 436 -9.66 -8.81 -9.73
CA VAL A 436 -8.42 -8.00 -9.62
C VAL A 436 -7.17 -8.73 -10.11
N PHE A 437 -7.14 -10.07 -10.03
CA PHE A 437 -6.02 -10.87 -10.53
C PHE A 437 -6.21 -11.36 -11.97
N GLY A 438 -7.25 -10.92 -12.67
CA GLY A 438 -7.45 -11.23 -14.10
C GLY A 438 -7.81 -12.69 -14.38
N LEU A 439 -8.40 -13.39 -13.41
CA LEU A 439 -8.83 -14.79 -13.56
C LEU A 439 -10.18 -14.93 -14.27
N VAL A 440 -11.03 -13.90 -14.22
CA VAL A 440 -12.40 -13.93 -14.75
C VAL A 440 -12.39 -13.98 -16.29
N PRO A 441 -12.98 -15.02 -16.92
CA PRO A 441 -13.11 -15.09 -18.37
C PRO A 441 -13.98 -13.93 -18.88
N ASP A 442 -13.66 -13.39 -20.06
CA ASP A 442 -14.30 -12.18 -20.59
C ASP A 442 -15.83 -12.23 -20.59
N GLN A 443 -16.41 -13.38 -20.96
CA GLN A 443 -17.87 -13.59 -21.01
C GLN A 443 -18.58 -13.49 -19.64
N TYR A 444 -17.84 -13.62 -18.53
CA TYR A 444 -18.37 -13.53 -17.16
C TYR A 444 -17.95 -12.25 -16.43
N LYS A 445 -17.11 -11.41 -17.03
CA LYS A 445 -16.64 -10.18 -16.37
C LYS A 445 -17.79 -9.28 -15.91
N MET A 446 -18.79 -9.08 -16.77
CA MET A 446 -19.93 -8.22 -16.43
C MET A 446 -20.81 -8.83 -15.34
N THR A 447 -21.07 -10.14 -15.37
CA THR A 447 -21.89 -10.80 -14.33
C THR A 447 -21.21 -10.78 -12.97
N VAL A 448 -19.89 -10.97 -12.92
CA VAL A 448 -19.08 -10.83 -11.71
C VAL A 448 -19.10 -9.39 -11.19
N VAL A 449 -18.92 -8.40 -12.07
CA VAL A 449 -18.97 -6.98 -11.72
C VAL A 449 -20.34 -6.58 -11.17
N ASP A 450 -21.42 -6.99 -11.83
CA ASP A 450 -22.78 -6.69 -11.39
C ASP A 450 -23.06 -7.31 -10.02
N PHE A 451 -22.62 -8.55 -9.81
CA PHE A 451 -22.68 -9.19 -8.50
C PHE A 451 -21.92 -8.41 -7.43
N ILE A 452 -20.68 -7.99 -7.69
CA ILE A 452 -19.88 -7.15 -6.80
C ILE A 452 -20.64 -5.86 -6.43
N LYS A 453 -21.23 -5.17 -7.41
CA LYS A 453 -22.01 -3.94 -7.18
C LYS A 453 -23.21 -4.16 -6.28
N THR A 454 -23.84 -5.34 -6.30
CA THR A 454 -24.95 -5.65 -5.39
C THR A 454 -24.54 -5.74 -3.93
N ARG A 455 -23.25 -6.00 -3.64
CA ARG A 455 -22.72 -6.16 -2.28
C ARG A 455 -22.27 -4.84 -1.64
N GLY A 456 -21.95 -3.81 -2.42
CA GLY A 456 -21.42 -2.57 -1.85
C GLY A 456 -20.06 -2.76 -1.20
N MET A 457 -19.82 -2.05 -0.10
CA MET A 457 -18.62 -2.17 0.74
C MET A 457 -18.79 -3.31 1.77
N ALA A 458 -19.24 -4.50 1.37
CA ALA A 458 -19.36 -5.66 2.26
C ALA A 458 -18.01 -6.33 2.57
N CYS A 459 -16.96 -5.52 2.77
CA CYS A 459 -15.62 -5.95 3.11
C CYS A 459 -15.00 -4.95 4.08
N SER A 460 -13.90 -5.34 4.70
CA SER A 460 -13.18 -4.48 5.62
C SER A 460 -12.46 -3.34 4.90
N VAL A 461 -11.86 -2.48 5.71
CA VAL A 461 -10.94 -1.45 5.22
C VAL A 461 -9.75 -2.06 4.45
N TYR A 462 -9.27 -3.25 4.85
CA TYR A 462 -8.25 -4.02 4.11
C TYR A 462 -8.80 -4.54 2.77
N GLY A 463 -9.98 -5.17 2.79
CA GLY A 463 -10.63 -5.70 1.58
C GLY A 463 -10.92 -4.63 0.53
N ALA A 464 -11.18 -3.39 0.97
CA ALA A 464 -11.46 -2.25 0.11
C ALA A 464 -10.34 -1.94 -0.90
N GLN A 465 -9.07 -2.26 -0.59
CA GLN A 465 -7.97 -2.15 -1.55
C GLN A 465 -8.29 -2.94 -2.82
N TYR A 466 -8.57 -4.23 -2.66
CA TYR A 466 -8.81 -5.15 -3.77
C TYR A 466 -10.12 -4.86 -4.49
N LEU A 467 -11.16 -4.46 -3.76
CA LEU A 467 -12.43 -4.05 -4.36
C LEU A 467 -12.25 -2.85 -5.30
N LEU A 468 -11.57 -1.80 -4.83
CA LEU A 468 -11.34 -0.60 -5.63
C LEU A 468 -10.49 -0.90 -6.87
N GLU A 469 -9.40 -1.66 -6.71
CA GLU A 469 -8.57 -2.07 -7.85
C GLU A 469 -9.37 -2.89 -8.86
N ALA A 470 -10.14 -3.88 -8.41
CA ALA A 470 -10.96 -4.71 -9.29
C ALA A 470 -11.95 -3.89 -10.14
N LEU A 471 -12.64 -2.94 -9.49
CA LEU A 471 -13.62 -2.08 -10.17
C LEU A 471 -12.96 -1.16 -11.19
N TYR A 472 -11.86 -0.50 -10.84
CA TYR A 472 -11.13 0.36 -11.79
C TYR A 472 -10.53 -0.44 -12.94
N GLN A 473 -10.00 -1.64 -12.71
CA GLN A 473 -9.50 -2.50 -13.78
C GLN A 473 -10.63 -2.99 -14.71
N ALA A 474 -11.83 -3.19 -14.18
CA ALA A 474 -13.02 -3.51 -14.96
C ALA A 474 -13.61 -2.30 -15.71
N GLY A 475 -13.12 -1.08 -15.46
CA GLY A 475 -13.64 0.16 -16.05
C GLY A 475 -14.86 0.73 -15.33
N GLU A 476 -15.17 0.25 -14.12
CA GLU A 476 -16.30 0.67 -13.28
C GLU A 476 -16.00 1.93 -12.48
N THR A 477 -15.54 2.96 -13.21
CA THR A 477 -15.02 4.21 -12.66
C THR A 477 -16.01 4.92 -11.74
N GLU A 478 -17.25 5.09 -12.18
CA GLU A 478 -18.27 5.83 -11.43
C GLU A 478 -18.58 5.17 -10.09
N TYR A 479 -18.67 3.84 -10.07
CA TYR A 479 -18.97 3.09 -8.86
C TYR A 479 -17.79 3.08 -7.89
N ALA A 480 -16.57 2.82 -8.38
CA ALA A 480 -15.35 2.88 -7.55
C ALA A 480 -15.14 4.28 -6.93
N PHE A 481 -15.36 5.33 -7.74
CA PHE A 481 -15.30 6.72 -7.28
C PHE A 481 -16.36 7.01 -6.21
N LYS A 482 -17.59 6.53 -6.41
CA LYS A 482 -18.67 6.65 -5.41
C LYS A 482 -18.29 6.01 -4.08
N LEU A 483 -17.70 4.81 -4.08
CA LEU A 483 -17.26 4.14 -2.85
C LEU A 483 -16.20 4.97 -2.09
N MET A 484 -15.24 5.58 -2.80
CA MET A 484 -14.21 6.44 -2.17
C MET A 484 -14.76 7.76 -1.63
N THR A 485 -15.88 8.24 -2.17
CA THR A 485 -16.46 9.56 -1.86
C THR A 485 -17.79 9.48 -1.14
N ASP A 486 -18.21 8.30 -0.69
CA ASP A 486 -19.47 8.10 0.01
C ASP A 486 -19.44 8.85 1.35
N THR A 487 -20.44 9.71 1.55
CA THR A 487 -20.64 10.50 2.78
C THR A 487 -21.86 10.05 3.57
N THR A 488 -22.56 9.01 3.11
CA THR A 488 -23.88 8.61 3.59
C THR A 488 -23.88 7.32 4.42
N THR A 489 -22.84 6.49 4.26
CA THR A 489 -22.70 5.21 4.96
C THR A 489 -21.56 5.24 5.98
N ASP A 490 -21.61 4.34 6.96
CA ASP A 490 -20.55 4.18 7.98
C ASP A 490 -19.37 3.30 7.54
N ARG A 491 -19.51 2.56 6.43
CA ARG A 491 -18.40 1.88 5.73
C ARG A 491 -17.75 2.80 4.71
N SER A 492 -17.28 3.95 5.19
CA SER A 492 -16.69 4.99 4.35
C SER A 492 -15.52 5.68 5.04
N TRP A 493 -14.58 6.20 4.26
CA TRP A 493 -13.51 7.07 4.78
C TRP A 493 -14.06 8.40 5.29
N TRP A 494 -15.18 8.87 4.75
CA TRP A 494 -15.85 10.05 5.27
C TRP A 494 -16.34 9.84 6.71
N ASN A 495 -16.86 8.66 7.03
CA ASN A 495 -17.25 8.31 8.40
C ASN A 495 -16.07 8.47 9.37
N MET A 496 -14.87 8.01 9.00
CA MET A 496 -13.66 8.20 9.82
C MET A 496 -13.39 9.68 10.13
N ILE A 497 -13.54 10.55 9.12
CA ILE A 497 -13.39 12.00 9.27
C ILE A 497 -14.47 12.57 10.19
N GLN A 498 -15.72 12.13 10.05
CA GLN A 498 -16.84 12.57 10.90
C GLN A 498 -16.68 12.14 12.37
N LEU A 499 -16.11 10.97 12.62
CA LEU A 499 -15.72 10.52 13.96
C LEU A 499 -14.63 11.40 14.60
N GLY A 500 -13.96 12.25 13.81
CA GLY A 500 -12.89 13.14 14.25
C GLY A 500 -11.49 12.54 14.11
N ALA A 501 -11.37 11.37 13.45
CA ALA A 501 -10.10 10.75 13.17
C ALA A 501 -9.27 11.59 12.18
N THR A 502 -7.97 11.60 12.37
CA THR A 502 -7.01 12.29 11.47
C THR A 502 -5.97 11.35 10.89
N MET A 503 -6.05 10.08 11.24
CA MET A 503 -5.44 8.94 10.56
C MET A 503 -6.55 7.94 10.25
N THR A 504 -6.34 7.04 9.29
CA THR A 504 -7.33 6.00 8.97
C THR A 504 -7.46 4.99 10.12
N LEU A 505 -8.65 4.42 10.24
CA LEU A 505 -8.99 3.45 11.27
C LEU A 505 -8.64 2.02 10.83
N GLU A 506 -8.49 1.11 11.79
CA GLU A 506 -8.35 -0.33 11.51
C GLU A 506 -9.66 -0.94 10.97
N ALA A 507 -10.82 -0.52 11.48
CA ALA A 507 -12.12 -0.92 10.97
C ALA A 507 -12.97 0.31 10.66
N TRP A 508 -14.05 0.14 9.88
CA TRP A 508 -14.91 1.23 9.44
C TRP A 508 -15.51 2.06 10.60
N ASP A 509 -15.77 1.41 11.72
CA ASP A 509 -16.34 1.98 12.94
C ASP A 509 -16.11 1.02 14.14
N MET A 510 -16.20 1.57 15.35
CA MET A 510 -16.13 0.83 16.62
C MET A 510 -17.08 -0.36 16.69
N LYS A 511 -18.29 -0.24 16.11
CA LYS A 511 -19.26 -1.33 16.10
C LYS A 511 -18.85 -2.54 15.24
N TYR A 512 -17.95 -2.33 14.28
CA TYR A 512 -17.43 -3.41 13.43
C TYR A 512 -16.25 -4.12 14.08
N LYS A 513 -15.50 -3.43 14.95
CA LYS A 513 -14.38 -4.03 15.68
C LYS A 513 -14.18 -3.35 17.05
N PRO A 514 -14.63 -3.96 18.16
CA PRO A 514 -14.62 -3.32 19.49
C PRO A 514 -13.24 -3.01 20.08
N ASN A 515 -12.15 -3.47 19.46
CA ASN A 515 -10.78 -3.25 19.90
C ASN A 515 -9.92 -2.56 18.81
N LEU A 516 -10.51 -1.79 17.91
CA LEU A 516 -9.82 -1.17 16.78
C LEU A 516 -8.87 -0.02 17.14
N ASP A 517 -7.83 0.18 16.31
CA ASP A 517 -6.93 1.34 16.36
C ASP A 517 -7.37 2.51 15.47
N TRP A 518 -7.11 3.75 15.92
CA TRP A 518 -7.39 5.00 15.19
C TRP A 518 -6.19 5.50 14.35
N ASN A 519 -5.26 4.59 14.02
CA ASN A 519 -3.95 4.92 13.48
C ASN A 519 -3.38 3.79 12.59
N HIS A 520 -4.20 3.26 11.68
CA HIS A 520 -3.91 2.04 10.94
C HIS A 520 -3.69 2.29 9.43
N ALA A 521 -2.50 1.97 8.93
CA ALA A 521 -2.06 2.35 7.58
C ALA A 521 -2.72 1.55 6.44
N TRP A 522 -3.28 0.38 6.73
CA TRP A 522 -4.05 -0.39 5.73
C TRP A 522 -5.30 0.35 5.23
N GLY A 523 -5.69 1.44 5.92
CA GLY A 523 -6.88 2.19 5.58
C GLY A 523 -6.67 3.17 4.44
N THR A 524 -5.46 3.21 3.89
CA THR A 524 -5.01 4.22 2.94
C THR A 524 -5.26 3.87 1.48
N ALA A 525 -6.06 2.83 1.18
CA ALA A 525 -6.38 2.40 -0.18
C ALA A 525 -6.77 3.54 -1.15
N PRO A 526 -7.59 4.55 -0.79
CA PRO A 526 -7.93 5.65 -1.70
C PRO A 526 -6.71 6.42 -2.21
N LEU A 527 -5.65 6.53 -1.42
CA LEU A 527 -4.44 7.27 -1.82
C LEU A 527 -3.76 6.59 -3.01
N ASN A 528 -3.42 5.32 -2.89
CA ASN A 528 -2.74 4.61 -3.96
C ASN A 528 -3.68 4.33 -5.14
N THR A 529 -4.98 4.12 -4.89
CA THR A 529 -6.00 4.00 -5.95
C THR A 529 -6.11 5.29 -6.77
N VAL A 530 -6.05 6.46 -6.13
CA VAL A 530 -6.07 7.74 -6.84
C VAL A 530 -4.90 7.85 -7.82
N VAL A 531 -3.72 7.40 -7.43
CA VAL A 531 -2.52 7.46 -8.28
C VAL A 531 -2.55 6.38 -9.36
N ARG A 532 -2.69 5.11 -8.96
CA ARG A 532 -2.50 3.93 -9.80
C ARG A 532 -3.68 3.63 -10.71
N HIS A 533 -4.89 4.08 -10.37
CA HIS A 533 -6.11 3.65 -11.06
C HIS A 533 -7.00 4.80 -11.52
N LEU A 534 -7.24 5.81 -10.68
CA LEU A 534 -8.02 7.00 -11.07
C LEU A 534 -7.23 7.88 -12.04
N TRP A 535 -5.96 8.17 -11.73
CA TRP A 535 -5.04 8.80 -12.68
C TRP A 535 -4.35 7.79 -13.60
N GLY A 536 -4.30 6.52 -13.17
CA GLY A 536 -3.73 5.43 -13.94
C GLY A 536 -2.22 5.54 -14.13
N ILE A 537 -1.49 6.15 -13.20
CA ILE A 537 -0.04 6.35 -13.27
C ILE A 537 0.65 5.11 -12.69
N THR A 538 1.17 4.23 -13.56
CA THR A 538 1.78 2.96 -13.16
C THR A 538 3.07 2.68 -13.95
N PRO A 539 4.11 2.12 -13.32
CA PRO A 539 5.31 1.71 -14.05
C PRO A 539 5.00 0.45 -14.87
N ILE A 540 5.22 0.51 -16.19
CA ILE A 540 5.17 -0.65 -17.09
C ILE A 540 6.56 -1.18 -17.45
N GLN A 541 7.59 -0.44 -17.04
CA GLN A 541 8.95 -0.94 -16.94
C GLN A 541 9.54 -0.61 -15.56
N PRO A 542 10.40 -1.48 -15.00
CA PRO A 542 10.99 -1.29 -13.68
C PRO A 542 11.73 0.03 -13.54
N GLY A 543 11.58 0.66 -12.37
CA GLY A 543 12.21 1.93 -12.04
C GLY A 543 11.59 3.12 -12.77
N PHE A 544 10.33 3.00 -13.20
CA PHE A 544 9.62 4.02 -13.99
C PHE A 544 10.31 4.41 -15.31
N LYS A 545 11.18 3.56 -15.88
CA LYS A 545 11.76 3.80 -17.21
C LYS A 545 10.70 4.03 -18.28
N GLN A 546 9.57 3.33 -18.14
CA GLN A 546 8.37 3.57 -18.91
C GLN A 546 7.14 3.58 -17.99
N VAL A 547 6.32 4.62 -18.14
CA VAL A 547 5.07 4.81 -17.39
C VAL A 547 3.85 4.64 -18.30
N GLU A 548 2.81 4.00 -17.79
CA GLU A 548 1.47 4.09 -18.35
C GLU A 548 0.69 5.17 -17.59
N VAL A 549 -0.10 5.96 -18.33
CA VAL A 549 -1.08 6.90 -17.80
C VAL A 549 -2.44 6.56 -18.40
N GLN A 550 -3.32 5.96 -17.61
CA GLN A 550 -4.68 5.58 -17.99
C GLN A 550 -5.73 6.30 -17.12
N PRO A 551 -6.09 7.56 -17.42
CA PRO A 551 -7.02 8.29 -16.57
C PRO A 551 -8.43 7.71 -16.60
N GLN A 552 -8.99 7.53 -15.41
CA GLN A 552 -10.35 7.09 -15.11
C GLN A 552 -11.00 8.10 -14.14
N LEU A 553 -11.10 9.35 -14.60
CA LEU A 553 -11.46 10.49 -13.75
C LEU A 553 -12.97 10.70 -13.54
N GLY A 554 -13.82 9.89 -14.19
CA GLY A 554 -15.27 9.97 -14.07
C GLY A 554 -15.80 11.37 -14.35
N GLU A 555 -16.59 11.91 -13.41
CA GLU A 555 -17.23 13.23 -13.51
C GLU A 555 -16.35 14.39 -13.05
N LEU A 556 -15.07 14.16 -12.72
CA LEU A 556 -14.19 15.24 -12.29
C LEU A 556 -13.98 16.26 -13.43
N THR A 557 -14.33 17.52 -13.18
CA THR A 557 -14.11 18.62 -14.13
C THR A 557 -12.69 19.17 -14.04
N PHE A 558 -12.04 18.97 -12.90
CA PHE A 558 -10.66 19.35 -12.65
C PHE A 558 -9.98 18.30 -11.77
N SER A 559 -8.72 18.00 -12.07
CA SER A 559 -7.85 17.21 -11.21
C SER A 559 -6.39 17.59 -11.47
N GLU A 560 -5.57 17.62 -10.43
CA GLU A 560 -4.12 17.79 -10.50
C GLU A 560 -3.46 16.81 -9.53
N ILE A 561 -2.42 16.13 -10.01
CA ILE A 561 -1.63 15.19 -9.23
C ILE A 561 -0.13 15.42 -9.48
N LYS A 562 0.65 15.23 -8.43
CA LYS A 562 2.10 15.07 -8.49
C LYS A 562 2.47 13.76 -7.82
N THR A 563 3.13 12.89 -8.57
CA THR A 563 3.55 11.56 -8.12
C THR A 563 5.08 11.49 -8.13
N PRO A 564 5.72 11.33 -6.96
CA PRO A 564 7.17 11.18 -6.90
C PRO A 564 7.59 9.79 -7.40
N THR A 565 8.73 9.74 -8.08
CA THR A 565 9.36 8.49 -8.57
C THR A 565 10.87 8.61 -8.44
N ILE A 566 11.61 7.50 -8.52
CA ILE A 566 13.08 7.53 -8.53
C ILE A 566 13.69 8.33 -9.69
N MET A 567 12.94 8.57 -10.77
CA MET A 567 13.39 9.35 -11.93
C MET A 567 13.03 10.84 -11.80
N GLY A 568 12.31 11.23 -10.74
CA GLY A 568 11.73 12.55 -10.58
C GLY A 568 10.19 12.53 -10.60
N ASN A 569 9.59 13.70 -10.44
CA ASN A 569 8.14 13.83 -10.31
C ASN A 569 7.44 13.69 -11.67
N ILE A 570 6.34 12.94 -11.68
CA ILE A 570 5.31 13.01 -12.73
C ILE A 570 4.27 14.03 -12.29
N ILE A 571 3.96 15.02 -13.12
CA ILE A 571 2.90 16.01 -12.86
C ILE A 571 1.81 15.84 -13.91
N ALA A 572 0.59 15.57 -13.49
CA ALA A 572 -0.55 15.45 -14.40
C ALA A 572 -1.69 16.38 -14.01
N ARG A 573 -2.30 17.01 -15.02
CA ARG A 573 -3.43 17.95 -14.88
C ARG A 573 -4.52 17.61 -15.87
N HIS A 574 -5.75 17.64 -15.41
CA HIS A 574 -6.97 17.38 -16.17
C HIS A 574 -7.90 18.58 -16.02
N GLN A 575 -8.46 19.01 -17.14
CA GLN A 575 -9.49 20.03 -17.16
C GLN A 575 -10.53 19.70 -18.23
N GLN A 576 -11.79 19.63 -17.81
CA GLN A 576 -12.93 19.43 -18.67
C GLN A 576 -13.80 20.68 -18.72
N VAL A 577 -14.06 21.17 -19.94
CA VAL A 577 -14.98 22.28 -20.21
C VAL A 577 -15.90 21.85 -21.33
N ASN A 578 -17.19 21.67 -21.01
CA ASN A 578 -18.19 21.07 -21.90
C ASN A 578 -17.69 19.69 -22.40
N GLU A 579 -17.73 19.44 -23.71
CA GLU A 579 -17.29 18.19 -24.34
C GLU A 579 -15.77 18.11 -24.57
N LYS A 580 -15.01 19.14 -24.20
CA LYS A 580 -13.56 19.20 -24.42
C LYS A 580 -12.83 18.81 -23.15
N VAL A 581 -11.97 17.80 -23.26
CA VAL A 581 -11.14 17.31 -22.19
C VAL A 581 -9.66 17.55 -22.53
N ASN A 582 -8.93 18.17 -21.61
CA ASN A 582 -7.52 18.46 -21.78
C ASN A 582 -6.72 17.79 -20.67
N TYR A 583 -5.67 17.08 -21.06
CA TYR A 583 -4.65 16.57 -20.15
C TYR A 583 -3.32 17.27 -20.44
N THR A 584 -2.58 17.59 -19.37
CA THR A 584 -1.17 17.96 -19.42
C THR A 584 -0.40 16.99 -18.55
N ILE A 585 0.58 16.28 -19.10
CA ILE A 585 1.39 15.29 -18.40
C ILE A 585 2.86 15.65 -18.59
N GLU A 586 3.53 15.95 -17.50
CA GLU A 586 4.96 16.23 -17.46
C GLU A 586 5.69 14.99 -16.94
N LEU A 587 6.58 14.44 -17.77
CA LEU A 587 7.45 13.33 -17.41
C LEU A 587 8.88 13.85 -17.19
N PRO A 588 9.59 13.35 -16.17
CA PRO A 588 10.97 13.77 -15.91
C PRO A 588 11.93 13.23 -16.99
N GLU A 589 13.15 13.75 -16.98
CA GLU A 589 14.20 13.35 -17.93
C GLU A 589 14.47 11.84 -17.88
N GLY A 590 14.64 11.23 -19.05
CA GLY A 590 14.89 9.79 -19.19
C GLY A 590 13.66 8.89 -19.07
N MET A 591 12.51 9.41 -18.65
CA MET A 591 11.25 8.67 -18.58
C MET A 591 10.50 8.76 -19.93
N SER A 592 10.02 7.62 -20.42
CA SER A 592 9.07 7.56 -21.54
C SER A 592 7.72 7.04 -21.06
N GLY A 593 6.68 7.11 -21.89
CA GLY A 593 5.41 6.53 -21.48
C GLY A 593 4.39 6.34 -22.59
N ILE A 594 3.25 5.83 -22.18
CA ILE A 594 2.05 5.73 -22.99
C ILE A 594 0.87 6.32 -22.23
N PHE A 595 -0.01 6.96 -22.96
CA PHE A 595 -1.30 7.44 -22.47
C PHE A 595 -2.40 6.64 -23.15
N ILE A 596 -3.24 6.01 -22.34
CA ILE A 596 -4.40 5.26 -22.82
C ILE A 596 -5.59 6.22 -22.88
N VAL A 597 -6.17 6.39 -24.07
CA VAL A 597 -7.32 7.27 -24.27
C VAL A 597 -8.53 6.69 -23.53
N PRO A 598 -9.15 7.44 -22.59
CA PRO A 598 -10.28 6.92 -21.82
C PRO A 598 -11.46 6.52 -22.73
N LYS A 599 -12.19 5.46 -22.35
CA LYS A 599 -13.37 5.00 -23.11
C LYS A 599 -14.38 6.14 -23.26
N GLY A 600 -15.00 6.24 -24.44
CA GLY A 600 -15.94 7.33 -24.76
C GLY A 600 -15.29 8.64 -25.20
N TYR A 601 -13.96 8.69 -25.33
CA TYR A 601 -13.22 9.86 -25.81
C TYR A 601 -12.41 9.55 -27.08
N GLN A 602 -12.14 10.60 -27.86
CA GLN A 602 -11.23 10.53 -29.01
C GLN A 602 -10.34 11.77 -29.13
N PRO A 603 -9.11 11.65 -29.65
CA PRO A 603 -8.24 12.80 -29.89
C PRO A 603 -8.85 13.80 -30.88
N THR A 604 -8.76 15.09 -30.57
CA THR A 604 -9.33 16.16 -31.39
C THR A 604 -8.67 16.36 -32.75
N LYS A 605 -7.40 15.95 -32.91
CA LYS A 605 -6.60 16.13 -34.14
C LYS A 605 -6.51 14.89 -35.02
N SER A 606 -7.06 13.75 -34.59
CA SER A 606 -7.00 12.51 -35.36
C SER A 606 -8.35 12.23 -36.03
N LYS A 607 -8.32 11.85 -37.32
CA LYS A 607 -9.50 11.31 -38.03
C LYS A 607 -9.72 9.82 -37.75
N GLN A 608 -8.71 9.14 -37.18
CA GLN A 608 -8.77 7.74 -36.80
C GLN A 608 -8.78 7.59 -35.29
N ARG A 609 -9.51 6.60 -34.77
CA ARG A 609 -9.55 6.26 -33.36
C ARG A 609 -8.15 5.82 -32.92
N GLN A 610 -7.44 6.69 -32.21
CA GLN A 610 -6.15 6.37 -31.61
C GLN A 610 -6.39 6.07 -30.14
N GLU A 611 -6.12 4.83 -29.72
CA GLU A 611 -6.34 4.37 -28.35
C GLU A 611 -5.13 4.60 -27.45
N ILE A 612 -3.93 4.71 -28.05
CA ILE A 612 -2.66 4.87 -27.33
C ILE A 612 -1.87 6.04 -27.89
N ILE A 613 -1.45 6.96 -27.03
CA ILE A 613 -0.60 8.12 -27.37
C ILE A 613 0.76 7.93 -26.68
N LYS A 614 1.86 8.09 -27.41
CA LYS A 614 3.21 8.04 -26.81
C LYS A 614 3.49 9.32 -26.03
N LEU A 615 4.12 9.19 -24.88
CA LEU A 615 4.60 10.29 -24.05
C LEU A 615 6.13 10.34 -24.09
N SER A 616 6.68 11.55 -24.23
CA SER A 616 8.12 11.85 -24.14
C SER A 616 8.46 12.50 -22.78
N SER A 617 9.75 12.53 -22.44
CA SER A 617 10.33 13.16 -21.24
C SER A 617 10.26 14.70 -21.30
N GLU A 618 9.05 15.23 -21.43
CA GLU A 618 8.73 16.65 -21.54
C GLU A 618 7.26 16.89 -21.15
N VAL A 619 6.75 18.10 -21.41
CA VAL A 619 5.34 18.43 -21.22
C VAL A 619 4.50 17.93 -22.40
N ASN A 620 3.71 16.89 -22.18
CA ASN A 620 2.78 16.31 -23.13
C ASN A 620 1.39 16.95 -23.00
N LYS A 621 0.85 17.52 -24.08
CA LYS A 621 -0.49 18.13 -24.11
C LYS A 621 -1.46 17.31 -24.96
N ILE A 622 -2.47 16.73 -24.32
CA ILE A 622 -3.43 15.82 -24.95
C ILE A 622 -4.81 16.48 -24.93
N LYS A 623 -5.43 16.59 -26.10
CA LYS A 623 -6.75 17.22 -26.27
C LYS A 623 -7.73 16.22 -26.82
N LEU A 624 -8.70 15.84 -26.01
CA LEU A 624 -9.75 14.89 -26.34
C LEU A 624 -11.11 15.59 -26.46
N ARG A 625 -12.04 14.92 -27.13
CA ARG A 625 -13.46 15.27 -27.13
C ARG A 625 -14.28 14.03 -26.79
N VAL A 626 -15.45 14.24 -26.17
CA VAL A 626 -16.45 13.19 -25.96
C VAL A 626 -16.92 12.67 -27.32
N ILE A 627 -17.08 11.36 -27.44
CA ILE A 627 -17.71 10.70 -28.60
C ILE A 627 -19.22 10.84 -28.42
N SER A 628 -19.93 11.44 -29.39
CA SER A 628 -21.40 11.58 -29.30
C SER A 628 -22.04 10.18 -29.32
N LYS A 629 -23.11 10.00 -28.52
CA LYS A 629 -23.84 8.71 -28.46
C LYS A 629 -24.30 8.20 -29.84
N ASP A 630 -24.57 9.11 -30.78
CA ASP A 630 -24.97 8.78 -32.16
C ASP A 630 -23.87 8.11 -33.01
N SER A 631 -22.61 8.14 -32.57
CA SER A 631 -21.47 7.55 -33.29
C SER A 631 -21.01 6.18 -32.76
N LEU A 632 -21.73 5.63 -31.76
CA LEU A 632 -21.44 4.31 -31.16
C LEU A 632 -22.21 3.16 -31.82
N VAL A 633 -23.02 3.42 -32.84
CA VAL A 633 -23.92 2.41 -33.46
C VAL A 633 -23.24 1.58 -34.57
N ASP A 634 -22.05 1.96 -35.05
CA ASP A 634 -21.48 1.36 -36.28
C ASP A 634 -20.40 0.28 -36.08
N THR A 635 -20.11 -0.17 -34.85
CA THR A 635 -19.20 -1.31 -34.64
C THR A 635 -19.57 -2.10 -33.39
N GLU A 636 -20.52 -3.03 -33.52
CA GLU A 636 -20.59 -4.25 -32.71
C GLU A 636 -20.13 -5.45 -33.54
#